data_AF-A0A1I7SUG1-F1
#
_entry.id   AF-A0A1I7SUG1-F1
#
_cell.length_a   1.000
_cell.length_b   1.000
_cell.length_c   1.000
_cell.angle_alpha   90.00
_cell.angle_beta   90.00
_cell.angle_gamma   90.00
#
_symmetry.space_group_name_H-M   'P 1'
#
loop_
_entity.id
_entity.type
_entity.pdbx_description
1 polymer ?
#
loop_
_entity_poly.entity_id
_entity_poly.type
_entity_poly.pdbx_seq_one_letter_code
_entity_poly.pdbx_strand_id
1 'polypeptide(L)'
;MMEPKVEQFLRNQLKKGNLVDPNILNAPEVRDHLQETEKIVDRLLEELAVSIRTTRTEVASPKILGKLKDLGNANQKLDKRLQSHIQKLKKNEGSLVGTSDVLEFDSAKGRSDRLIEVINAKTMWESSLRVVDMMGESEQNELFGYLVNLQKSNQILKRYVPSEERDHLLETRKDLFLSWFSSAILFAIDSNDIKLLQNLKEKFDALDRTEDYKKTFGAFITNTICTFIEENKEDLTLIKLLDESFNLWKKASRTASHLFGEDGSRFVALSFYEGITSKDNIIKGIINRMVMESEDTFSTARQLSTLRKDFGGYVKAEGDDAVFSVINTFCDDLYEIISDDLSKHVKSQLMVKVNEILQTFNQKAHKSHQWILPLLEGIHSLMRDLITEAADIFGSKFSKFIVPTFENAIDQIYSIFKKSDILGLKIPKSNVNFTLDEVNDKLICMCTVGYILNMIDDMNSFIHDVYNSNKDANDPKEPYVIRNRQLMEKYSRKVVQSKVGDLSKFLIYPMTDEMNKLKTEMGTADSKVSLPTFSITPHNYITTVGHGLLSQVNNIAAYNNDRNFKTAVEVASGDEYNEDECDLWVLKAIVILLMESFCNNVGDPVKLSLPLLRQFNADVVFLLEALEDLRLQPSDNLTSLADKINQLAVKK
;
A
#
# COMPACT_ATOMS: atom_id res chain seq x y z
N MET A 1 53.01 45.70 -37.26
CA MET A 1 53.06 44.68 -38.34
C MET A 1 51.99 43.61 -38.08
N MET A 2 50.72 43.95 -38.35
CA MET A 2 49.56 43.02 -38.41
C MET A 2 48.61 43.35 -39.58
N GLU A 3 49.01 44.21 -40.53
CA GLU A 3 48.18 44.62 -41.70
C GLU A 3 47.69 43.50 -42.64
N PRO A 4 48.43 42.40 -42.94
CA PRO A 4 47.99 41.49 -44.01
C PRO A 4 46.79 40.62 -43.62
N LYS A 5 46.57 40.35 -42.32
CA LYS A 5 45.45 39.50 -41.88
C LYS A 5 44.11 40.22 -42.00
N VAL A 6 44.07 41.51 -41.67
CA VAL A 6 42.84 42.32 -41.73
C VAL A 6 42.42 42.55 -43.18
N GLU A 7 43.37 42.92 -44.06
CA GLU A 7 43.06 43.09 -45.50
C GLU A 7 42.62 41.77 -46.15
N GLN A 8 43.26 40.65 -45.83
CA GLN A 8 42.88 39.34 -46.37
C GLN A 8 41.51 38.88 -45.87
N PHE A 9 41.17 39.18 -44.61
CA PHE A 9 39.84 38.92 -44.06
C PHE A 9 38.77 39.76 -44.79
N LEU A 10 38.99 41.06 -44.95
CA LEU A 10 38.06 41.97 -45.63
C LEU A 10 37.88 41.62 -47.12
N ARG A 11 38.96 41.26 -47.84
CA ARG A 11 38.86 40.78 -49.23
C ARG A 11 38.07 39.47 -49.35
N ASN A 12 38.18 38.58 -48.38
CA ASN A 12 37.38 37.35 -48.34
C ASN A 12 35.90 37.65 -48.07
N GLN A 13 35.58 38.58 -47.18
CA GLN A 13 34.19 39.00 -46.95
C GLN A 13 33.60 39.74 -48.17
N LEU A 14 34.40 40.53 -48.88
CA LEU A 14 34.03 41.16 -50.15
C LEU A 14 33.65 40.13 -51.21
N LYS A 15 34.46 39.09 -51.40
CA LYS A 15 34.15 38.00 -52.36
C LYS A 15 32.88 37.24 -52.00
N LYS A 16 32.54 37.18 -50.71
CA LYS A 16 31.32 36.55 -50.22
C LYS A 16 30.09 37.48 -50.26
N GLY A 17 30.26 38.75 -50.59
CA GLY A 17 29.18 39.74 -50.63
C GLY A 17 28.71 40.23 -49.25
N ASN A 18 29.45 39.91 -48.18
CA ASN A 18 28.99 40.11 -46.80
C ASN A 18 29.53 41.39 -46.14
N LEU A 19 30.18 42.28 -46.90
CA LEU A 19 30.84 43.48 -46.35
C LEU A 19 29.88 44.51 -45.72
N VAL A 20 28.57 44.33 -45.85
CA VAL A 20 27.54 45.20 -45.29
C VAL A 20 27.03 44.69 -43.92
N ASP A 21 27.52 43.54 -43.46
CA ASP A 21 27.11 42.98 -42.16
C ASP A 21 27.75 43.79 -41.00
N PRO A 22 26.94 44.44 -40.14
CA PRO A 22 27.45 45.26 -39.03
C PRO A 22 28.27 44.46 -38.02
N ASN A 23 28.13 43.13 -37.99
CA ASN A 23 28.89 42.27 -37.08
C ASN A 23 30.37 42.12 -37.46
N ILE A 24 30.77 42.50 -38.68
CA ILE A 24 32.17 42.45 -39.14
C ILE A 24 33.03 43.43 -38.36
N LEU A 25 32.47 44.57 -37.91
CA LEU A 25 33.17 45.56 -37.09
C LEU A 25 33.44 45.07 -35.65
N ASN A 26 32.74 44.03 -35.22
CA ASN A 26 32.93 43.38 -33.92
C ASN A 26 33.88 42.17 -33.99
N ALA A 27 34.37 41.81 -35.18
CA ALA A 27 35.34 40.73 -35.33
C ALA A 27 36.64 41.11 -34.60
N PRO A 28 37.24 40.20 -33.82
CA PRO A 28 38.42 40.49 -33.01
C PRO A 28 39.61 40.99 -33.85
N GLU A 29 39.68 40.59 -35.12
CA GLU A 29 40.70 41.05 -36.07
C GLU A 29 40.52 42.51 -36.51
N VAL A 30 39.30 43.06 -36.43
CA VAL A 30 38.92 44.41 -36.91
C VAL A 30 38.77 45.40 -35.76
N ARG A 31 38.26 44.93 -34.62
CA ARG A 31 37.88 45.76 -33.45
C ARG A 31 39.03 46.61 -32.91
N ASP A 32 40.26 46.09 -32.94
CA ASP A 32 41.44 46.76 -32.38
C ASP A 32 42.15 47.69 -33.39
N HIS A 33 41.71 47.71 -34.65
CA HIS A 33 42.35 48.44 -35.76
C HIS A 33 41.34 49.19 -36.66
N LEU A 34 40.33 49.83 -36.07
CA LEU A 34 39.23 50.48 -36.77
C LEU A 34 39.65 51.55 -37.81
N GLN A 35 40.60 52.43 -37.47
CA GLN A 35 41.07 53.48 -38.40
C GLN A 35 41.88 52.93 -39.60
N GLU A 36 42.59 51.82 -39.40
CA GLU A 36 43.33 51.14 -40.48
C GLU A 36 42.38 50.36 -41.38
N THR A 37 41.35 49.76 -40.77
CA THR A 37 40.27 49.05 -41.46
C THR A 37 39.50 50.00 -42.37
N GLU A 38 39.16 51.21 -41.92
CA GLU A 38 38.49 52.24 -42.72
C GLU A 38 39.29 52.58 -43.99
N LYS A 39 40.60 52.84 -43.86
CA LYS A 39 41.49 53.12 -45.01
C LYS A 39 41.61 51.95 -45.99
N ILE A 40 41.59 50.72 -45.49
CA ILE A 40 41.64 49.52 -46.34
C ILE A 40 40.30 49.35 -47.07
N VAL A 41 39.17 49.55 -46.40
CA VAL A 41 37.84 49.46 -47.00
C VAL A 41 37.65 50.53 -48.08
N ASP A 42 38.04 51.77 -47.83
CA ASP A 42 37.98 52.85 -48.83
C ASP A 42 38.80 52.51 -50.07
N ARG A 43 40.02 51.99 -49.88
CA ARG A 43 40.88 51.56 -50.98
C ARG A 43 40.26 50.42 -51.79
N LEU A 44 39.65 49.43 -51.10
CA LEU A 44 38.97 48.31 -51.75
C LEU A 44 37.72 48.76 -52.51
N LEU A 45 36.96 49.71 -51.98
CA LEU A 45 35.80 50.30 -52.65
C LEU A 45 36.20 51.13 -53.86
N GLU A 46 37.32 51.84 -53.80
CA GLU A 46 37.84 52.61 -54.93
C GLU A 46 38.40 51.69 -56.04
N GLU A 47 39.11 50.62 -55.68
CA GLU A 47 39.49 49.54 -56.62
C GLU A 47 38.26 48.95 -57.32
N LEU A 48 37.18 48.72 -56.58
CA LEU A 48 35.90 48.22 -57.12
C LEU A 48 35.21 49.24 -58.02
N ALA A 49 35.18 50.52 -57.63
CA ALA A 49 34.58 51.58 -58.43
C ALA A 49 35.32 51.76 -59.76
N VAL A 50 36.66 51.64 -59.77
CA VAL A 50 37.48 51.64 -60.97
C VAL A 50 37.18 50.40 -61.82
N SER A 51 37.15 49.21 -61.22
CA SER A 51 36.82 47.94 -61.91
C SER A 51 35.42 47.95 -62.55
N ILE A 52 34.43 48.54 -61.86
CA ILE A 52 33.06 48.71 -62.38
C ILE A 52 33.04 49.72 -63.54
N ARG A 53 33.83 50.80 -63.48
CA ARG A 53 33.93 51.76 -64.57
C ARG A 53 34.61 51.14 -65.80
N THR A 54 35.68 50.37 -65.64
CA THR A 54 36.34 49.67 -66.75
C THR A 54 35.46 48.59 -67.37
N THR A 55 34.77 47.76 -66.57
CA THR A 55 33.78 46.80 -67.09
C THR A 55 32.61 47.49 -67.78
N ARG A 56 32.12 48.63 -67.26
CA ARG A 56 31.06 49.42 -67.92
C ARG A 56 31.51 49.99 -69.26
N THR A 57 32.78 50.38 -69.42
CA THR A 57 33.33 50.82 -70.70
C THR A 57 33.62 49.67 -71.66
N GLU A 58 33.97 48.48 -71.17
CA GLU A 58 34.13 47.29 -72.01
C GLU A 58 32.79 46.77 -72.55
N VAL A 59 31.72 46.82 -71.74
CA VAL A 59 30.34 46.50 -72.17
C VAL A 59 29.80 47.48 -73.21
N ALA A 60 30.32 48.71 -73.26
CA ALA A 60 29.94 49.76 -74.21
C ALA A 60 30.78 49.78 -75.51
N SER A 61 31.55 48.74 -75.83
CA SER A 61 32.30 48.71 -77.10
C SER A 61 31.39 48.42 -78.32
N PRO A 62 31.64 49.05 -79.49
CA PRO A 62 30.87 48.81 -80.72
C PRO A 62 30.83 47.33 -81.17
N LYS A 63 31.82 46.52 -80.77
CA LYS A 63 31.86 45.07 -81.03
C LYS A 63 30.78 44.29 -80.25
N ILE A 64 30.36 44.77 -79.08
CA ILE A 64 29.29 44.15 -78.29
C ILE A 64 27.91 44.53 -78.82
N LEU A 65 27.74 45.75 -79.32
CA LEU A 65 26.54 46.18 -80.05
C LEU A 65 26.31 45.38 -81.35
N GLY A 66 27.38 45.04 -82.08
CA GLY A 66 27.31 44.12 -83.23
C GLY A 66 26.85 42.72 -82.82
N LYS A 67 27.46 42.15 -81.77
CA LYS A 67 27.05 40.85 -81.22
C LYS A 67 25.63 40.85 -80.63
N LEU A 68 25.16 41.97 -80.08
CA LEU A 68 23.76 42.17 -79.62
C LEU A 68 22.76 42.17 -80.78
N LYS A 69 23.14 42.71 -81.94
CA LYS A 69 22.32 42.65 -83.15
C LYS A 69 22.26 41.22 -83.71
N ASP A 70 23.37 40.50 -83.68
CA ASP A 70 23.41 39.07 -84.05
C ASP A 70 22.63 38.21 -83.04
N LEU A 71 22.71 38.52 -81.74
CA LEU A 71 21.86 37.94 -80.71
C LEU A 71 20.40 38.29 -80.93
N GLY A 72 20.05 39.51 -81.34
CA GLY A 72 18.68 39.90 -81.69
C GLY A 72 18.14 39.09 -82.87
N ASN A 73 18.95 38.88 -83.91
CA ASN A 73 18.60 38.04 -85.06
C ASN A 73 18.52 36.55 -84.69
N ALA A 74 19.44 36.07 -83.83
CA ALA A 74 19.40 34.72 -83.30
C ALA A 74 18.19 34.51 -82.39
N ASN A 75 17.80 35.51 -81.60
CA ASN A 75 16.65 35.47 -80.71
C ASN A 75 15.36 35.54 -81.51
N GLN A 76 15.27 36.32 -82.59
CA GLN A 76 14.13 36.25 -83.52
C GLN A 76 14.04 34.91 -84.26
N LYS A 77 15.17 34.30 -84.63
CA LYS A 77 15.18 32.93 -85.17
C LYS A 77 14.76 31.91 -84.11
N LEU A 78 15.21 32.09 -82.87
CA LEU A 78 14.82 31.26 -81.74
C LEU A 78 13.34 31.41 -81.45
N ASP A 79 12.80 32.63 -81.49
CA ASP A 79 11.40 32.94 -81.22
C ASP A 79 10.50 32.43 -82.35
N LYS A 80 10.93 32.51 -83.62
CA LYS A 80 10.26 31.80 -84.72
C LYS A 80 10.32 30.28 -84.57
N ARG A 81 11.46 29.73 -84.12
CA ARG A 81 11.58 28.30 -83.80
C ARG A 81 10.74 27.92 -82.59
N LEU A 82 10.61 28.78 -81.59
CA LEU A 82 9.86 28.57 -80.36
C LEU A 82 8.38 28.68 -80.66
N GLN A 83 7.93 29.65 -81.46
CA GLN A 83 6.56 29.72 -81.98
C GLN A 83 6.23 28.52 -82.87
N SER A 84 7.17 28.07 -83.71
CA SER A 84 7.03 26.82 -84.47
C SER A 84 6.98 25.60 -83.55
N HIS A 85 7.78 25.56 -82.48
CA HIS A 85 7.82 24.48 -81.51
C HIS A 85 6.62 24.51 -80.56
N ILE A 86 6.05 25.68 -80.27
CA ILE A 86 4.81 25.90 -79.54
C ILE A 86 3.63 25.55 -80.43
N GLN A 87 3.65 25.87 -81.73
CA GLN A 87 2.63 25.37 -82.66
C GLN A 87 2.73 23.86 -82.86
N LYS A 88 3.94 23.30 -82.90
CA LYS A 88 4.15 21.84 -82.89
C LYS A 88 3.74 21.24 -81.56
N LEU A 89 4.00 21.87 -80.41
CA LEU A 89 3.53 21.44 -79.09
C LEU A 89 2.03 21.56 -78.98
N LYS A 90 1.37 22.60 -79.51
CA LYS A 90 -0.09 22.71 -79.56
C LYS A 90 -0.73 21.70 -80.52
N LYS A 91 -0.07 21.39 -81.64
CA LYS A 91 -0.46 20.27 -82.52
C LYS A 91 -0.21 18.90 -81.86
N ASN A 92 0.86 18.78 -81.07
CA ASN A 92 1.21 17.57 -80.34
C ASN A 92 0.48 17.47 -78.99
N GLU A 93 -0.12 18.53 -78.44
CA GLU A 93 -1.03 18.51 -77.28
C GLU A 93 -2.34 17.85 -77.66
N GLY A 94 -2.72 17.89 -78.96
CA GLY A 94 -3.75 17.01 -79.51
C GLY A 94 -3.29 15.55 -79.70
N SER A 95 -2.01 15.22 -79.50
CA SER A 95 -1.44 13.87 -79.70
C SER A 95 -0.60 13.33 -78.54
N LEU A 96 -0.48 14.07 -77.44
CA LEU A 96 0.18 13.69 -76.20
C LEU A 96 -0.94 13.56 -75.19
N VAL A 97 -1.35 12.31 -74.99
CA VAL A 97 -2.12 11.82 -73.84
C VAL A 97 -1.62 12.59 -72.61
N GLY A 98 -2.43 13.51 -72.10
CA GLY A 98 -2.02 14.50 -71.10
C GLY A 98 -1.52 13.81 -69.83
N THR A 99 -0.68 14.46 -69.03
CA THR A 99 -0.33 13.93 -67.69
C THR A 99 -1.56 13.63 -66.83
N SER A 100 -2.69 14.31 -67.09
CA SER A 100 -4.02 13.94 -66.56
C SER A 100 -4.50 12.60 -67.07
N ASP A 101 -4.40 12.36 -68.38
CA ASP A 101 -4.73 11.07 -68.98
C ASP A 101 -3.78 9.97 -68.50
N VAL A 102 -2.48 10.24 -68.29
CA VAL A 102 -1.52 9.27 -67.72
C VAL A 102 -1.87 8.93 -66.27
N LEU A 103 -2.27 9.90 -65.45
CA LEU A 103 -2.78 9.66 -64.10
C LEU A 103 -4.13 8.95 -64.11
N GLU A 104 -4.99 9.25 -65.09
CA GLU A 104 -6.24 8.51 -65.33
C GLU A 104 -5.95 7.08 -65.82
N PHE A 105 -4.91 6.87 -66.62
CA PHE A 105 -4.44 5.57 -67.10
C PHE A 105 -3.79 4.79 -65.96
N ASP A 106 -3.03 5.41 -65.06
CA ASP A 106 -2.47 4.76 -63.86
C ASP A 106 -3.56 4.47 -62.84
N SER A 107 -4.55 5.35 -62.69
CA SER A 107 -5.75 5.11 -61.87
C SER A 107 -6.65 4.04 -62.50
N ALA A 108 -6.78 4.01 -63.82
CA ALA A 108 -7.51 2.97 -64.55
C ALA A 108 -6.76 1.64 -64.51
N LYS A 109 -5.43 1.66 -64.58
CA LYS A 109 -4.57 0.49 -64.40
C LYS A 109 -4.65 -0.01 -62.97
N GLY A 110 -4.56 0.86 -61.96
CA GLY A 110 -4.77 0.48 -60.57
C GLY A 110 -6.17 -0.07 -60.30
N ARG A 111 -7.21 0.49 -60.94
CA ARG A 111 -8.57 -0.07 -60.92
C ARG A 111 -8.63 -1.42 -61.64
N SER A 112 -7.96 -1.57 -62.78
CA SER A 112 -7.89 -2.80 -63.57
C SER A 112 -7.14 -3.89 -62.82
N ASP A 113 -6.01 -3.59 -62.19
CA ASP A 113 -5.21 -4.52 -61.40
C ASP A 113 -6.01 -4.99 -60.17
N ARG A 114 -6.75 -4.10 -59.50
CA ARG A 114 -7.70 -4.48 -58.44
C ARG A 114 -8.86 -5.33 -58.97
N LEU A 115 -9.39 -5.00 -60.16
CA LEU A 115 -10.47 -5.77 -60.77
C LEU A 115 -9.98 -7.18 -61.15
N ILE A 116 -8.77 -7.28 -61.69
CA ILE A 116 -8.09 -8.54 -62.01
C ILE A 116 -7.83 -9.33 -60.73
N GLU A 117 -7.37 -8.69 -59.65
CA GLU A 117 -7.17 -9.31 -58.34
C GLU A 117 -8.48 -9.88 -57.79
N VAL A 118 -9.58 -9.11 -57.84
CA VAL A 118 -10.91 -9.55 -57.39
C VAL A 118 -11.48 -10.65 -58.28
N ILE A 119 -11.34 -10.54 -59.61
CA ILE A 119 -11.80 -11.57 -60.56
C ILE A 119 -11.02 -12.86 -60.31
N ASN A 120 -9.70 -12.79 -60.20
CA ASN A 120 -8.85 -13.95 -59.92
C ASN A 120 -9.22 -14.59 -58.58
N ALA A 121 -9.39 -13.79 -57.52
CA ALA A 121 -9.82 -14.28 -56.22
C ALA A 121 -11.22 -14.91 -56.26
N LYS A 122 -12.16 -14.35 -57.03
CA LYS A 122 -13.50 -14.92 -57.21
C LYS A 122 -13.46 -16.24 -57.99
N THR A 123 -12.71 -16.30 -59.09
CA THR A 123 -12.55 -17.54 -59.86
C THR A 123 -11.85 -18.62 -59.04
N MET A 124 -10.83 -18.25 -58.26
CA MET A 124 -10.08 -19.15 -57.39
C MET A 124 -10.94 -19.63 -56.21
N TRP A 125 -11.81 -18.76 -55.67
CA TRP A 125 -12.82 -19.13 -54.68
C TRP A 125 -13.80 -20.15 -55.25
N GLU A 126 -14.43 -19.85 -56.39
CA GLU A 126 -15.43 -20.75 -57.01
C GLU A 126 -14.82 -22.08 -57.45
N SER A 127 -13.60 -22.08 -58.00
CA SER A 127 -12.92 -23.32 -58.39
C SER A 127 -12.54 -24.16 -57.18
N SER A 128 -12.00 -23.53 -56.13
CA SER A 128 -11.58 -24.26 -54.92
C SER A 128 -12.79 -24.77 -54.13
N LEU A 129 -13.88 -24.01 -54.09
CA LEU A 129 -15.11 -24.42 -53.40
C LEU A 129 -15.75 -25.63 -54.07
N ARG A 130 -15.82 -25.65 -55.42
CA ARG A 130 -16.32 -26.82 -56.17
C ARG A 130 -15.50 -28.07 -55.90
N VAL A 131 -14.17 -27.94 -55.81
CA VAL A 131 -13.29 -29.07 -55.52
C VAL A 131 -13.49 -29.56 -54.09
N VAL A 132 -13.57 -28.65 -53.11
CA VAL A 132 -13.85 -28.96 -51.70
C VAL A 132 -15.21 -29.65 -51.53
N ASP A 133 -16.24 -29.25 -52.28
CA ASP A 133 -17.57 -29.88 -52.22
C ASP A 133 -17.63 -31.25 -52.91
N MET A 134 -16.68 -31.57 -53.80
CA MET A 134 -16.59 -32.85 -54.52
C MET A 134 -15.64 -33.86 -53.85
N MET A 135 -14.73 -33.41 -53.00
CA MET A 135 -13.76 -34.27 -52.31
C MET A 135 -14.37 -34.96 -51.09
N GLY A 136 -14.13 -36.27 -50.97
CA GLY A 136 -14.47 -37.07 -49.79
C GLY A 136 -13.39 -37.01 -48.70
N GLU A 137 -13.67 -37.61 -47.53
CA GLU A 137 -12.82 -37.57 -46.31
C GLU A 137 -11.39 -38.14 -46.48
N SER A 138 -11.08 -38.80 -47.60
CA SER A 138 -9.84 -39.56 -47.83
C SER A 138 -8.65 -38.74 -48.35
N GLU A 139 -8.82 -37.49 -48.81
CA GLU A 139 -7.77 -36.71 -49.50
C GLU A 139 -7.35 -35.43 -48.74
N GLN A 140 -6.92 -35.61 -47.48
CA GLN A 140 -6.66 -34.51 -46.53
C GLN A 140 -5.58 -33.51 -46.96
N ASN A 141 -4.51 -33.95 -47.63
CA ASN A 141 -3.42 -33.06 -48.04
C ASN A 141 -3.78 -32.17 -49.24
N GLU A 142 -4.61 -32.67 -50.16
CA GLU A 142 -5.10 -31.88 -51.29
C GLU A 142 -6.16 -30.89 -50.81
N LEU A 143 -7.05 -31.33 -49.92
CA LEU A 143 -8.06 -30.48 -49.27
C LEU A 143 -7.44 -29.27 -48.55
N PHE A 144 -6.30 -29.46 -47.86
CA PHE A 144 -5.55 -28.37 -47.23
C PHE A 144 -5.13 -27.29 -48.23
N GLY A 145 -4.59 -27.69 -49.39
CA GLY A 145 -4.18 -26.75 -50.45
C GLY A 145 -5.35 -25.89 -50.95
N TYR A 146 -6.52 -26.50 -51.14
CA TYR A 146 -7.72 -25.79 -51.56
C TYR A 146 -8.32 -24.90 -50.46
N LEU A 147 -8.25 -25.30 -49.18
CA LEU A 147 -8.68 -24.48 -48.05
C LEU A 147 -7.80 -23.25 -47.86
N VAL A 148 -6.47 -23.36 -48.02
CA VAL A 148 -5.56 -22.21 -48.02
C VAL A 148 -5.86 -21.26 -49.18
N ASN A 149 -6.18 -21.80 -50.36
CA ASN A 149 -6.60 -21.02 -51.51
C ASN A 149 -7.93 -20.30 -51.27
N LEU A 150 -8.90 -20.95 -50.62
CA LEU A 150 -10.15 -20.33 -50.16
C LEU A 150 -9.89 -19.22 -49.13
N GLN A 151 -9.00 -19.44 -48.15
CA GLN A 151 -8.64 -18.44 -47.15
C GLN A 151 -8.02 -17.19 -47.80
N LYS A 152 -7.02 -17.37 -48.66
CA LYS A 152 -6.39 -16.26 -49.39
C LYS A 152 -7.39 -15.52 -50.27
N SER A 153 -8.24 -16.27 -50.98
CA SER A 153 -9.28 -15.69 -51.84
C SER A 153 -10.31 -14.91 -51.01
N ASN A 154 -10.73 -15.43 -49.85
CA ASN A 154 -11.68 -14.76 -48.97
C ASN A 154 -11.08 -13.50 -48.33
N GLN A 155 -9.83 -13.52 -47.89
CA GLN A 155 -9.14 -12.33 -47.37
C GLN A 155 -9.12 -11.19 -48.40
N ILE A 156 -8.86 -11.50 -49.68
CA ILE A 156 -8.90 -10.53 -50.78
C ILE A 156 -10.34 -10.07 -51.02
N LEU A 157 -11.28 -11.00 -51.18
CA LEU A 157 -12.68 -10.67 -51.48
C LEU A 157 -13.35 -9.88 -50.35
N LYS A 158 -13.05 -10.16 -49.09
CA LYS A 158 -13.61 -9.47 -47.91
C LYS A 158 -13.25 -7.99 -47.87
N ARG A 159 -12.10 -7.59 -48.44
CA ARG A 159 -11.68 -6.17 -48.55
C ARG A 159 -12.57 -5.37 -49.51
N TYR A 160 -13.21 -6.03 -50.47
CA TYR A 160 -13.97 -5.37 -51.54
C TYR A 160 -15.48 -5.66 -51.48
N VAL A 161 -15.86 -6.88 -51.09
CA VAL A 161 -17.24 -7.36 -50.96
C VAL A 161 -17.36 -8.22 -49.69
N PRO A 162 -17.70 -7.63 -48.54
CA PRO A 162 -17.96 -8.39 -47.32
C PRO A 162 -19.24 -9.23 -47.46
N SER A 163 -19.19 -10.49 -47.03
CA SER A 163 -20.32 -11.42 -47.07
C SER A 163 -20.22 -12.36 -45.87
N GLU A 164 -21.19 -12.26 -44.96
CA GLU A 164 -21.23 -13.09 -43.75
C GLU A 164 -21.48 -14.57 -44.07
N GLU A 165 -22.30 -14.86 -45.09
CA GLU A 165 -22.56 -16.24 -45.53
C GLU A 165 -21.29 -16.93 -46.06
N ARG A 166 -20.46 -16.19 -46.82
CA ARG A 166 -19.19 -16.71 -47.34
C ARG A 166 -18.18 -16.97 -46.23
N ASP A 167 -18.10 -16.06 -45.27
CA ASP A 167 -17.25 -16.21 -44.09
C ASP A 167 -17.71 -17.42 -43.25
N HIS A 168 -19.01 -17.53 -42.96
CA HIS A 168 -19.56 -18.67 -42.21
C HIS A 168 -19.30 -20.02 -42.91
N LEU A 169 -19.49 -20.08 -44.23
CA LEU A 169 -19.23 -21.29 -45.02
C LEU A 169 -17.75 -21.69 -44.93
N LEU A 170 -16.84 -20.73 -45.04
CA LEU A 170 -15.41 -20.98 -44.90
C LEU A 170 -15.05 -21.52 -43.52
N GLU A 171 -15.54 -20.88 -42.47
CA GLU A 171 -15.27 -21.29 -41.09
C GLU A 171 -15.84 -22.68 -40.81
N THR A 172 -17.04 -23.00 -41.30
CA THR A 172 -17.63 -24.36 -41.17
C THR A 172 -16.75 -25.42 -41.83
N ARG A 173 -16.18 -25.13 -43.01
CA ARG A 173 -15.30 -26.06 -43.73
C ARG A 173 -13.94 -26.19 -43.05
N LYS A 174 -13.40 -25.11 -42.49
CA LYS A 174 -12.19 -25.16 -41.65
C LYS A 174 -12.43 -26.00 -40.40
N ASP A 175 -13.55 -25.81 -39.69
CA ASP A 175 -13.87 -26.57 -38.48
C ASP A 175 -13.92 -28.06 -38.75
N LEU A 176 -14.56 -28.46 -39.85
CA LEU A 176 -14.66 -29.86 -40.25
C LEU A 176 -13.28 -30.47 -40.55
N PHE A 177 -12.43 -29.74 -41.27
CA PHE A 177 -11.06 -30.15 -41.56
C PHE A 177 -10.18 -30.23 -40.29
N LEU A 178 -10.24 -29.21 -39.44
CA LEU A 178 -9.43 -29.13 -38.22
C LEU A 178 -9.87 -30.14 -37.16
N SER A 179 -11.15 -30.54 -37.16
CA SER A 179 -11.66 -31.59 -36.26
C SER A 179 -10.88 -32.90 -36.39
N TRP A 180 -10.42 -33.25 -37.60
CA TRP A 180 -9.63 -34.46 -37.86
C TRP A 180 -8.21 -34.39 -37.29
N PHE A 181 -7.67 -33.18 -37.11
CA PHE A 181 -6.34 -32.98 -36.56
C PHE A 181 -6.34 -32.76 -35.04
N SER A 182 -7.51 -32.53 -34.43
CA SER A 182 -7.62 -32.32 -32.98
C SER A 182 -7.02 -33.49 -32.18
N SER A 183 -7.37 -34.73 -32.52
CA SER A 183 -6.81 -35.95 -31.90
C SER A 183 -5.31 -36.11 -32.18
N ALA A 184 -4.88 -35.77 -33.40
CA ALA A 184 -3.48 -35.85 -33.80
C ALA A 184 -2.60 -34.86 -33.02
N ILE A 185 -3.11 -33.67 -32.72
CA ILE A 185 -2.44 -32.71 -31.82
C ILE A 185 -2.28 -33.31 -30.43
N LEU A 186 -3.35 -33.86 -29.85
CA LEU A 186 -3.30 -34.46 -28.50
C LEU A 186 -2.26 -35.59 -28.42
N PHE A 187 -2.26 -36.51 -29.38
CA PHE A 187 -1.27 -37.60 -29.44
C PHE A 187 0.16 -37.07 -29.63
N ALA A 188 0.35 -36.02 -30.42
CA ALA A 188 1.67 -35.43 -30.66
C ALA A 188 2.22 -34.71 -29.42
N ILE A 189 1.35 -34.06 -28.64
CA ILE A 189 1.74 -33.46 -27.35
C ILE A 189 2.14 -34.57 -26.36
N ASP A 190 1.37 -35.65 -26.30
CA ASP A 190 1.65 -36.74 -25.36
C ASP A 190 2.93 -37.52 -25.70
N SER A 191 3.16 -37.78 -26.98
CA SER A 191 4.41 -38.41 -27.49
C SER A 191 5.61 -37.45 -27.55
N ASN A 192 5.41 -36.15 -27.26
CA ASN A 192 6.41 -35.09 -27.34
C ASN A 192 7.08 -34.98 -28.73
N ASP A 193 6.33 -35.23 -29.80
CA ASP A 193 6.82 -35.11 -31.18
C ASP A 193 6.75 -33.65 -31.68
N ILE A 194 7.82 -32.91 -31.41
CA ILE A 194 7.96 -31.50 -31.77
C ILE A 194 7.83 -31.28 -33.29
N LYS A 195 8.31 -32.24 -34.12
CA LYS A 195 8.26 -32.08 -35.58
C LYS A 195 6.83 -32.19 -36.10
N LEU A 196 6.07 -33.15 -35.57
CA LEU A 196 4.67 -33.30 -35.95
C LEU A 196 3.83 -32.11 -35.44
N LEU A 197 4.12 -31.59 -34.24
CA LEU A 197 3.49 -30.38 -33.70
C LEU A 197 3.79 -29.13 -34.54
N GLN A 198 5.03 -28.95 -35.01
CA GLN A 198 5.39 -27.85 -35.91
C GLN A 198 4.65 -27.96 -37.25
N ASN A 199 4.62 -29.14 -37.87
CA ASN A 199 3.89 -29.37 -39.11
C ASN A 199 2.39 -29.10 -38.96
N LEU A 200 1.80 -29.46 -37.81
CA LEU A 200 0.40 -29.16 -37.52
C LEU A 200 0.19 -27.67 -37.27
N LYS A 201 1.08 -27.01 -36.53
CA LYS A 201 1.02 -25.56 -36.30
C LYS A 201 1.05 -24.78 -37.61
N GLU A 202 1.94 -25.15 -38.54
CA GLU A 202 2.01 -24.53 -39.88
C GLU A 202 0.69 -24.63 -40.65
N LYS A 203 -0.03 -25.75 -40.51
CA LYS A 203 -1.37 -25.93 -41.11
C LYS A 203 -2.41 -25.01 -40.48
N PHE A 204 -2.39 -24.83 -39.15
CA PHE A 204 -3.31 -23.94 -38.45
C PHE A 204 -2.99 -22.45 -38.72
N ASP A 205 -1.70 -22.10 -38.79
CA ASP A 205 -1.24 -20.75 -39.14
C ASP A 205 -1.63 -20.38 -40.57
N ALA A 206 -1.51 -21.31 -41.53
CA ALA A 206 -1.92 -21.09 -42.92
C ALA A 206 -3.45 -20.89 -43.10
N LEU A 207 -4.26 -21.28 -42.11
CA LEU A 207 -5.72 -21.14 -42.10
C LEU A 207 -6.22 -19.99 -41.23
N ASP A 208 -5.32 -19.20 -40.62
CA ASP A 208 -5.60 -18.18 -39.60
C ASP A 208 -6.37 -18.72 -38.37
N ARG A 209 -6.08 -19.93 -37.92
CA ARG A 209 -6.74 -20.57 -36.76
C ARG A 209 -5.75 -20.89 -35.62
N THR A 210 -4.68 -20.10 -35.49
CA THR A 210 -3.65 -20.29 -34.45
C THR A 210 -4.22 -20.29 -33.02
N GLU A 211 -5.29 -19.53 -32.77
CA GLU A 211 -5.96 -19.51 -31.45
C GLU A 211 -6.66 -20.83 -31.10
N ASP A 212 -7.19 -21.57 -32.08
CA ASP A 212 -7.78 -22.89 -31.82
C ASP A 212 -6.72 -23.96 -31.54
N TYR A 213 -5.57 -23.83 -32.19
CA TYR A 213 -4.41 -24.66 -31.89
C TYR A 213 -3.92 -24.44 -30.45
N LYS A 214 -3.78 -23.17 -30.04
CA LYS A 214 -3.49 -22.82 -28.64
C LYS A 214 -4.56 -23.37 -27.70
N LYS A 215 -5.84 -23.19 -28.02
CA LYS A 215 -6.95 -23.70 -27.20
C LYS A 215 -6.91 -25.22 -27.03
N THR A 216 -6.57 -25.97 -28.07
CA THR A 216 -6.42 -27.43 -28.00
C THR A 216 -5.21 -27.83 -27.15
N PHE A 217 -4.10 -27.09 -27.26
CA PHE A 217 -2.92 -27.30 -26.43
C PHE A 217 -3.19 -27.00 -24.95
N GLY A 218 -3.90 -25.91 -24.65
CA GLY A 218 -4.31 -25.57 -23.28
C GLY A 218 -5.27 -26.60 -22.71
N ALA A 219 -6.28 -27.00 -23.50
CA ALA A 219 -7.23 -28.03 -23.12
C ALA A 219 -6.55 -29.38 -22.82
N PHE A 220 -5.46 -29.73 -23.52
CA PHE A 220 -4.66 -30.91 -23.17
C PHE A 220 -4.11 -30.79 -21.74
N ILE A 221 -3.41 -29.70 -21.43
CA ILE A 221 -2.81 -29.49 -20.09
C ILE A 221 -3.89 -29.53 -19.01
N THR A 222 -4.98 -28.79 -19.20
CA THR A 222 -6.12 -28.74 -18.27
C THR A 222 -6.74 -30.12 -18.08
N ASN A 223 -6.99 -30.86 -19.16
CA ASN A 223 -7.60 -32.19 -19.09
C ASN A 223 -6.68 -33.22 -18.44
N THR A 224 -5.37 -33.21 -18.73
CA THR A 224 -4.42 -34.14 -18.11
C THR A 224 -4.40 -33.98 -16.58
N ILE A 225 -4.41 -32.73 -16.09
CA ILE A 225 -4.50 -32.45 -14.65
C ILE A 225 -5.85 -32.92 -14.09
N CYS A 226 -6.95 -32.63 -14.79
CA CYS A 226 -8.29 -33.06 -14.37
C CYS A 226 -8.40 -34.59 -14.25
N THR A 227 -7.92 -35.31 -15.27
CA THR A 227 -7.93 -36.77 -15.31
C THR A 227 -7.07 -37.35 -14.19
N PHE A 228 -5.86 -36.81 -13.97
CA PHE A 228 -5.01 -37.25 -12.86
C PHE A 228 -5.70 -37.08 -11.49
N ILE A 229 -6.37 -35.94 -11.27
CA ILE A 229 -7.11 -35.68 -10.02
C ILE A 229 -8.28 -36.66 -9.87
N GLU A 230 -8.99 -36.98 -10.94
CA GLU A 230 -10.12 -37.90 -10.93
C GLU A 230 -9.69 -39.35 -10.68
N GLU A 231 -8.62 -39.80 -11.34
CA GLU A 231 -8.08 -41.16 -11.20
C GLU A 231 -7.50 -41.41 -9.81
N ASN A 232 -6.91 -40.39 -9.17
CA ASN A 232 -6.22 -40.53 -7.89
C ASN A 232 -7.03 -40.01 -6.70
N LYS A 233 -8.32 -39.68 -6.85
CA LYS A 233 -9.13 -38.95 -5.87
C LYS A 233 -9.07 -39.47 -4.41
N GLU A 234 -8.87 -40.78 -4.22
CA GLU A 234 -8.83 -41.38 -2.88
C GLU A 234 -7.46 -41.23 -2.17
N ASP A 235 -6.36 -41.31 -2.91
CA ASP A 235 -4.96 -41.29 -2.41
C ASP A 235 -4.17 -40.03 -2.88
N LEU A 236 -4.89 -39.03 -3.38
CA LEU A 236 -4.29 -37.77 -3.84
C LEU A 236 -3.82 -36.94 -2.64
N THR A 237 -2.53 -36.66 -2.58
CA THR A 237 -1.93 -35.69 -1.66
C THR A 237 -1.53 -34.43 -2.41
N LEU A 238 -1.45 -33.30 -1.70
CA LEU A 238 -0.97 -32.03 -2.27
C LEU A 238 0.42 -32.16 -2.89
N ILE A 239 1.30 -32.97 -2.30
CA ILE A 239 2.65 -33.24 -2.82
C ILE A 239 2.56 -33.97 -4.16
N LYS A 240 1.80 -35.07 -4.23
CA LYS A 240 1.62 -35.82 -5.48
C LYS A 240 1.00 -34.96 -6.59
N LEU A 241 0.04 -34.11 -6.22
CA LEU A 241 -0.58 -33.16 -7.15
C LEU A 241 0.45 -32.17 -7.70
N LEU A 242 1.25 -31.56 -6.82
CA LEU A 242 2.27 -30.58 -7.20
C LEU A 242 3.45 -31.21 -7.96
N ASP A 243 3.83 -32.45 -7.65
CA ASP A 243 4.87 -33.19 -8.38
C ASP A 243 4.43 -33.53 -9.81
N GLU A 244 3.21 -34.08 -9.98
CA GLU A 244 2.69 -34.40 -11.31
C GLU A 244 2.51 -33.14 -12.15
N SER A 245 1.98 -32.11 -11.50
CA SER A 245 1.89 -30.76 -12.03
C SER A 245 3.21 -30.20 -12.52
N PHE A 246 4.28 -30.35 -11.72
CA PHE A 246 5.62 -29.89 -12.05
C PHE A 246 6.20 -30.68 -13.24
N ASN A 247 5.99 -32.00 -13.28
CA ASN A 247 6.41 -32.84 -14.39
C ASN A 247 5.71 -32.46 -15.69
N LEU A 248 4.38 -32.24 -15.63
CA LEU A 248 3.58 -31.81 -16.77
C LEU A 248 4.02 -30.42 -17.25
N TRP A 249 4.24 -29.48 -16.32
CA TRP A 249 4.79 -28.16 -16.65
C TRP A 249 6.15 -28.26 -17.34
N LYS A 250 7.08 -29.06 -16.81
CA LYS A 250 8.42 -29.22 -17.39
C LYS A 250 8.37 -29.78 -18.81
N LYS A 251 7.45 -30.71 -19.08
CA LYS A 251 7.21 -31.26 -20.43
C LYS A 251 6.55 -30.23 -21.34
N ALA A 252 5.45 -29.62 -20.90
CA ALA A 252 4.64 -28.69 -21.69
C ALA A 252 5.34 -27.35 -21.94
N SER A 253 6.07 -26.80 -20.96
CA SER A 253 6.77 -25.51 -21.07
C SER A 253 7.91 -25.57 -22.08
N ARG A 254 8.67 -26.68 -22.14
CA ARG A 254 9.70 -26.88 -23.18
C ARG A 254 9.09 -26.92 -24.58
N THR A 255 8.00 -27.67 -24.73
CA THR A 255 7.30 -27.82 -26.02
C THR A 255 6.61 -26.53 -26.44
N ALA A 256 5.98 -25.83 -25.50
CA ALA A 256 5.33 -24.54 -25.72
C ALA A 256 6.34 -23.43 -26.04
N SER A 257 7.50 -23.40 -25.39
CA SER A 257 8.56 -22.43 -25.70
C SER A 257 9.09 -22.61 -27.12
N HIS A 258 9.21 -23.87 -27.59
CA HIS A 258 9.59 -24.16 -28.97
C HIS A 258 8.51 -23.81 -30.00
N LEU A 259 7.23 -23.89 -29.63
CA LEU A 259 6.11 -23.64 -30.54
C LEU A 259 5.65 -22.18 -30.55
N PHE A 260 5.67 -21.49 -29.42
CA PHE A 260 5.04 -20.19 -29.23
C PHE A 260 6.02 -19.07 -28.81
N GLY A 261 7.31 -19.38 -28.63
CA GLY A 261 8.32 -18.39 -28.22
C GLY A 261 8.15 -17.96 -26.75
N GLU A 262 8.41 -16.68 -26.44
CA GLU A 262 8.40 -16.14 -25.08
C GLU A 262 7.02 -16.23 -24.39
N ASP A 263 5.92 -16.22 -25.15
CA ASP A 263 4.56 -16.34 -24.59
C ASP A 263 4.18 -17.77 -24.17
N GLY A 264 5.00 -18.77 -24.54
CA GLY A 264 4.73 -20.18 -24.27
C GLY A 264 4.65 -20.52 -22.79
N SER A 265 5.55 -19.99 -21.96
CA SER A 265 5.56 -20.26 -20.51
C SER A 265 4.33 -19.65 -19.83
N ARG A 266 3.97 -18.41 -20.18
CA ARG A 266 2.77 -17.74 -19.66
C ARG A 266 1.48 -18.49 -20.02
N PHE A 267 1.41 -18.99 -21.25
CA PHE A 267 0.27 -19.80 -21.69
C PHE A 267 0.14 -21.09 -20.87
N VAL A 268 1.22 -21.84 -20.71
CA VAL A 268 1.25 -23.07 -19.91
C VAL A 268 0.88 -22.78 -18.46
N ALA A 269 1.38 -21.68 -17.89
CA ALA A 269 1.06 -21.26 -16.52
C ALA A 269 -0.44 -21.04 -16.31
N LEU A 270 -1.13 -20.39 -17.26
CA LEU A 270 -2.56 -20.13 -17.19
C LEU A 270 -3.38 -21.43 -17.30
N SER A 271 -3.08 -22.28 -18.29
CA SER A 271 -3.78 -23.56 -18.45
C SER A 271 -3.57 -24.50 -17.26
N PHE A 272 -2.41 -24.40 -16.62
CA PHE A 272 -2.10 -25.10 -15.38
C PHE A 272 -2.97 -24.63 -14.20
N TYR A 273 -3.05 -23.31 -13.99
CA TYR A 273 -3.93 -22.73 -12.97
C TYR A 273 -5.40 -23.11 -13.19
N GLU A 274 -5.88 -23.03 -14.43
CA GLU A 274 -7.24 -23.43 -14.80
C GLU A 274 -7.49 -24.92 -14.54
N GLY A 275 -6.53 -25.79 -14.85
CA GLY A 275 -6.62 -27.24 -14.58
C GLY A 275 -6.80 -27.53 -13.10
N ILE A 276 -5.96 -26.94 -12.25
CA ILE A 276 -6.03 -27.11 -10.79
C ILE A 276 -7.33 -26.53 -10.22
N THR A 277 -7.66 -25.29 -10.58
CA THR A 277 -8.84 -24.59 -10.04
C THR A 277 -10.16 -25.21 -10.50
N SER A 278 -10.20 -25.89 -11.65
CA SER A 278 -11.40 -26.58 -12.12
C SER A 278 -11.91 -27.68 -11.17
N LYS A 279 -11.03 -28.22 -10.31
CA LYS A 279 -11.32 -29.27 -9.32
C LYS A 279 -11.16 -28.78 -7.87
N ASP A 280 -11.39 -27.50 -7.62
CA ASP A 280 -11.25 -26.85 -6.32
C ASP A 280 -11.94 -27.61 -5.16
N ASN A 281 -13.11 -28.21 -5.38
CA ASN A 281 -13.81 -29.01 -4.37
C ASN A 281 -13.00 -30.21 -3.85
N ILE A 282 -12.20 -30.86 -4.71
CA ILE A 282 -11.36 -32.00 -4.32
C ILE A 282 -10.14 -31.49 -3.53
N ILE A 283 -9.54 -30.40 -3.98
CA ILE A 283 -8.39 -29.76 -3.31
C ILE A 283 -8.78 -29.28 -1.90
N LYS A 284 -9.92 -28.60 -1.77
CA LYS A 284 -10.53 -28.26 -0.47
C LYS A 284 -10.77 -29.49 0.40
N GLY A 285 -11.25 -30.58 -0.19
CA GLY A 285 -11.43 -31.86 0.50
C GLY A 285 -10.13 -32.44 1.07
N ILE A 286 -9.01 -32.33 0.33
CA ILE A 286 -7.69 -32.78 0.77
C ILE A 286 -7.19 -31.89 1.92
N ILE A 287 -7.28 -30.57 1.78
CA ILE A 287 -6.87 -29.64 2.84
C ILE A 287 -7.67 -29.90 4.12
N ASN A 288 -8.99 -30.01 4.02
CA ASN A 288 -9.84 -30.28 5.18
C ASN A 288 -9.47 -31.61 5.86
N ARG A 289 -9.15 -32.65 5.07
CA ARG A 289 -8.67 -33.93 5.60
C ARG A 289 -7.34 -33.75 6.35
N MET A 290 -6.39 -33.01 5.78
CA MET A 290 -5.11 -32.71 6.44
C MET A 290 -5.31 -31.93 7.75
N VAL A 291 -6.23 -30.96 7.78
CA VAL A 291 -6.57 -30.23 9.02
C VAL A 291 -7.21 -31.15 10.06
N MET A 292 -8.09 -32.07 9.65
CA MET A 292 -8.74 -33.03 10.56
C MET A 292 -7.78 -34.11 11.09
N GLU A 293 -6.79 -34.52 10.29
CA GLU A 293 -5.80 -35.53 10.67
C GLU A 293 -4.65 -34.95 11.49
N SER A 294 -4.39 -33.64 11.39
CA SER A 294 -3.37 -32.95 12.16
C SER A 294 -3.79 -32.70 13.61
N GLU A 295 -2.84 -32.85 14.55
CA GLU A 295 -3.05 -32.47 15.96
C GLU A 295 -3.25 -30.94 16.14
N ASP A 296 -2.69 -30.15 15.23
CA ASP A 296 -2.74 -28.69 15.24
C ASP A 296 -2.82 -28.13 13.81
N THR A 297 -3.73 -27.19 13.57
CA THR A 297 -3.91 -26.46 12.30
C THR A 297 -2.64 -25.72 11.87
N PHE A 298 -1.81 -25.26 12.82
CA PHE A 298 -0.50 -24.66 12.50
C PHE A 298 0.46 -25.66 11.83
N SER A 299 0.39 -26.94 12.18
CA SER A 299 1.25 -27.96 11.56
C SER A 299 0.92 -28.16 10.07
N THR A 300 -0.36 -28.18 9.71
CA THR A 300 -0.82 -28.24 8.31
C THR A 300 -0.43 -26.99 7.54
N ALA A 301 -0.57 -25.81 8.15
CA ALA A 301 -0.16 -24.56 7.54
C ALA A 301 1.36 -24.46 7.34
N ARG A 302 2.17 -24.99 8.28
CA ARG A 302 3.63 -25.14 8.12
C ARG A 302 3.98 -26.08 6.98
N GLN A 303 3.32 -27.23 6.86
CA GLN A 303 3.56 -28.16 5.75
C GLN A 303 3.31 -27.48 4.39
N LEU A 304 2.27 -26.66 4.29
CA LEU A 304 2.00 -25.86 3.09
C LEU A 304 3.05 -24.77 2.85
N SER A 305 3.57 -24.13 3.90
CA SER A 305 4.69 -23.18 3.78
C SER A 305 5.96 -23.86 3.29
N THR A 306 6.28 -25.04 3.79
CA THR A 306 7.41 -25.84 3.29
C THR A 306 7.19 -26.21 1.83
N LEU A 307 5.98 -26.67 1.46
CA LEU A 307 5.65 -26.99 0.06
C LEU A 307 5.80 -25.77 -0.86
N ARG A 308 5.30 -24.60 -0.44
CA ARG A 308 5.47 -23.35 -1.19
C ARG A 308 6.94 -23.00 -1.38
N LYS A 309 7.77 -23.13 -0.34
CA LYS A 309 9.21 -22.83 -0.40
C LYS A 309 9.96 -23.80 -1.30
N ASP A 310 9.65 -25.09 -1.20
CA ASP A 310 10.31 -26.14 -1.99
C ASP A 310 9.93 -26.02 -3.47
N PHE A 311 8.63 -26.01 -3.80
CA PHE A 311 8.17 -25.89 -5.19
C PHE A 311 8.51 -24.53 -5.79
N GLY A 312 8.35 -23.44 -5.03
CA GLY A 312 8.78 -22.11 -5.47
C GLY A 312 10.27 -22.04 -5.76
N GLY A 313 11.10 -22.72 -4.94
CA GLY A 313 12.53 -22.85 -5.17
C GLY A 313 12.86 -23.60 -6.45
N TYR A 314 12.18 -24.73 -6.72
CA TYR A 314 12.37 -25.51 -7.95
C TYR A 314 12.02 -24.72 -9.21
N VAL A 315 10.87 -24.02 -9.23
CA VAL A 315 10.47 -23.23 -10.41
C VAL A 315 11.39 -22.04 -10.64
N LYS A 316 11.83 -21.38 -9.57
CA LYS A 316 12.80 -20.27 -9.65
C LYS A 316 14.16 -20.72 -10.19
N ALA A 317 14.60 -21.94 -9.87
CA ALA A 317 15.85 -22.50 -10.38
C ALA A 317 15.82 -22.77 -11.89
N GLU A 318 14.65 -23.08 -12.44
CA GLU A 318 14.44 -23.30 -13.88
C GLU A 318 14.16 -21.98 -14.64
N GLY A 319 13.92 -20.86 -13.93
CA GLY A 319 13.84 -19.52 -14.50
C GLY A 319 12.49 -19.13 -15.13
N ASP A 320 11.38 -19.73 -14.71
CA ASP A 320 10.04 -19.45 -15.23
C ASP A 320 9.22 -18.58 -14.26
N ASP A 321 9.35 -17.26 -14.39
CA ASP A 321 8.68 -16.29 -13.52
C ASP A 321 7.13 -16.34 -13.62
N ALA A 322 6.59 -16.69 -14.79
CA ALA A 322 5.15 -16.76 -14.99
C ALA A 322 4.53 -17.91 -14.20
N VAL A 323 5.17 -19.08 -14.21
CA VAL A 323 4.72 -20.24 -13.45
C VAL A 323 4.97 -20.05 -11.95
N PHE A 324 6.07 -19.40 -11.58
CA PHE A 324 6.30 -19.03 -10.19
C PHE A 324 5.19 -18.11 -9.65
N SER A 325 4.73 -17.15 -10.45
CA SER A 325 3.59 -16.29 -10.08
C SER A 325 2.32 -17.11 -9.85
N VAL A 326 2.00 -18.03 -10.75
CA VAL A 326 0.78 -18.86 -10.66
C VAL A 326 0.81 -19.78 -9.44
N ILE A 327 1.96 -20.41 -9.14
CA ILE A 327 2.11 -21.26 -7.95
C ILE A 327 1.93 -20.44 -6.67
N ASN A 328 2.47 -19.22 -6.62
CA ASN A 328 2.25 -18.34 -5.47
C ASN A 328 0.77 -17.97 -5.32
N THR A 329 0.07 -17.67 -6.42
CA THR A 329 -1.38 -17.42 -6.40
C THR A 329 -2.14 -18.64 -5.88
N PHE A 330 -1.84 -19.83 -6.39
CA PHE A 330 -2.44 -21.07 -5.92
C PHE A 330 -2.18 -21.32 -4.43
N CYS A 331 -0.94 -21.18 -3.96
CA CYS A 331 -0.63 -21.30 -2.54
C CYS A 331 -1.35 -20.26 -1.68
N ASP A 332 -1.48 -19.02 -2.17
CA ASP A 332 -2.23 -17.98 -1.48
C ASP A 332 -3.73 -18.35 -1.38
N ASP A 333 -4.32 -18.94 -2.42
CA ASP A 333 -5.70 -19.45 -2.39
C ASP A 333 -5.85 -20.60 -1.37
N LEU A 334 -4.87 -21.50 -1.28
CA LEU A 334 -4.84 -22.57 -0.26
C LEU A 334 -4.75 -22.00 1.17
N TYR A 335 -3.97 -20.94 1.37
CA TYR A 335 -3.89 -20.29 2.67
C TYR A 335 -5.19 -19.62 3.08
N GLU A 336 -5.94 -19.04 2.14
CA GLU A 336 -7.25 -18.48 2.47
C GLU A 336 -8.21 -19.57 2.98
N ILE A 337 -8.16 -20.77 2.42
CA ILE A 337 -8.99 -21.91 2.88
C ILE A 337 -8.67 -22.28 4.34
N ILE A 338 -7.40 -22.30 4.74
CA ILE A 338 -6.99 -22.67 6.10
C ILE A 338 -7.11 -21.50 7.08
N SER A 339 -7.07 -20.27 6.57
CA SER A 339 -7.02 -19.08 7.40
C SER A 339 -8.18 -18.96 8.39
N ASP A 340 -9.37 -19.40 8.02
CA ASP A 340 -10.55 -19.42 8.89
C ASP A 340 -10.37 -20.39 10.05
N ASP A 341 -9.88 -21.60 9.78
CA ASP A 341 -9.67 -22.62 10.81
C ASP A 341 -8.47 -22.30 11.70
N LEU A 342 -7.42 -21.70 11.14
CA LEU A 342 -6.33 -21.16 11.92
C LEU A 342 -6.81 -20.04 12.84
N SER A 343 -7.59 -19.09 12.33
CA SER A 343 -8.14 -17.99 13.12
C SER A 343 -9.01 -18.52 14.27
N LYS A 344 -9.79 -19.57 14.03
CA LYS A 344 -10.54 -20.27 15.09
C LYS A 344 -9.62 -20.95 16.10
N HIS A 345 -8.55 -21.60 15.66
CA HIS A 345 -7.58 -22.27 16.53
C HIS A 345 -6.86 -21.25 17.43
N VAL A 346 -6.29 -20.20 16.84
CA VAL A 346 -5.66 -19.06 17.53
C VAL A 346 -6.63 -18.45 18.54
N LYS A 347 -7.88 -18.23 18.13
CA LYS A 347 -8.94 -17.71 19.01
C LYS A 347 -9.17 -18.65 20.18
N SER A 348 -9.25 -19.96 19.95
CA SER A 348 -9.44 -20.95 21.01
C SER A 348 -8.32 -20.87 22.05
N GLN A 349 -7.05 -20.91 21.61
CA GLN A 349 -5.90 -20.84 22.51
C GLN A 349 -5.89 -19.55 23.35
N LEU A 350 -6.10 -18.39 22.71
CA LEU A 350 -6.14 -17.11 23.41
C LEU A 350 -7.33 -17.03 24.37
N MET A 351 -8.50 -17.51 23.96
CA MET A 351 -9.70 -17.46 24.82
C MET A 351 -9.55 -18.37 26.04
N VAL A 352 -8.85 -19.51 25.93
CA VAL A 352 -8.50 -20.33 27.10
C VAL A 352 -7.69 -19.50 28.09
N LYS A 353 -6.63 -18.81 27.64
CA LYS A 353 -5.79 -17.95 28.48
C LYS A 353 -6.53 -16.74 29.06
N VAL A 354 -7.37 -16.08 28.27
CA VAL A 354 -8.21 -14.97 28.75
C VAL A 354 -9.20 -15.46 29.81
N ASN A 355 -9.78 -16.65 29.64
CA ASN A 355 -10.71 -17.24 30.60
C ASN A 355 -10.04 -17.69 31.92
N GLU A 356 -8.73 -17.97 31.93
CA GLU A 356 -7.98 -18.23 33.17
C GLU A 356 -8.08 -17.06 34.15
N ILE A 357 -8.22 -15.82 33.67
CA ILE A 357 -8.45 -14.63 34.50
C ILE A 357 -9.76 -14.78 35.28
N LEU A 358 -10.86 -15.11 34.60
CA LEU A 358 -12.17 -15.25 35.22
C LEU A 358 -12.23 -16.45 36.17
N GLN A 359 -11.61 -17.58 35.79
CA GLN A 359 -11.52 -18.76 36.64
C GLN A 359 -10.74 -18.47 37.92
N THR A 360 -9.58 -17.83 37.80
CA THR A 360 -8.73 -17.46 38.94
C THR A 360 -9.42 -16.45 39.85
N PHE A 361 -10.18 -15.50 39.30
CA PHE A 361 -11.00 -14.56 40.06
C PHE A 361 -12.06 -15.28 40.90
N ASN A 362 -12.77 -16.25 40.32
CA ASN A 362 -13.86 -16.96 41.00
C ASN A 362 -13.39 -17.96 42.07
N GLN A 363 -12.18 -18.51 41.94
CA GLN A 363 -11.69 -19.59 42.81
C GLN A 363 -10.98 -19.10 44.08
N LYS A 364 -10.52 -17.85 44.12
CA LYS A 364 -9.66 -17.35 45.20
C LYS A 364 -10.25 -16.09 45.84
N ALA A 365 -10.32 -16.09 47.17
CA ALA A 365 -10.52 -14.87 47.94
C ALA A 365 -9.22 -14.05 47.91
N HIS A 366 -9.03 -13.27 46.85
CA HIS A 366 -7.83 -12.47 46.66
C HIS A 366 -7.82 -11.26 47.60
N LYS A 367 -6.74 -11.12 48.38
CA LYS A 367 -6.49 -9.92 49.20
C LYS A 367 -5.94 -8.76 48.38
N SER A 368 -5.29 -9.04 47.24
CA SER A 368 -4.68 -8.05 46.35
C SER A 368 -4.85 -8.44 44.87
N HIS A 369 -4.78 -7.48 43.95
CA HIS A 369 -4.87 -7.63 42.50
C HIS A 369 -3.55 -8.06 41.82
N GLN A 370 -2.47 -8.32 42.57
CA GLN A 370 -1.17 -8.75 41.99
C GLN A 370 -1.25 -10.00 41.12
N TRP A 371 -2.21 -10.89 41.36
CA TRP A 371 -2.39 -12.12 40.59
C TRP A 371 -2.76 -11.90 39.11
N ILE A 372 -3.20 -10.68 38.73
CA ILE A 372 -3.63 -10.38 37.36
C ILE A 372 -2.43 -10.24 36.41
N LEU A 373 -1.34 -9.60 36.87
CA LEU A 373 -0.19 -9.29 36.01
C LEU A 373 0.46 -10.53 35.38
N PRO A 374 0.76 -11.62 36.11
CA PRO A 374 1.32 -12.83 35.51
C PRO A 374 0.41 -13.48 34.45
N LEU A 375 -0.91 -13.34 34.58
CA LEU A 375 -1.86 -13.86 33.59
C LEU A 375 -1.84 -13.01 32.31
N LEU A 376 -1.76 -11.69 32.45
CA LEU A 376 -1.61 -10.78 31.32
C LEU A 376 -0.26 -10.98 30.61
N GLU A 377 0.82 -11.22 31.34
CA GLU A 377 2.12 -11.59 30.77
C GLU A 377 2.05 -12.89 29.98
N GLY A 378 1.35 -13.90 30.50
CA GLY A 378 1.11 -15.15 29.77
C GLY A 378 0.35 -14.94 28.46
N ILE A 379 -0.65 -14.06 28.44
CA ILE A 379 -1.38 -13.69 27.23
C ILE A 379 -0.46 -12.94 26.25
N HIS A 380 0.31 -11.96 26.74
CA HIS A 380 1.26 -11.20 25.93
C HIS A 380 2.30 -12.11 25.25
N SER A 381 2.90 -13.04 26.01
CA SER A 381 3.85 -14.02 25.48
C SER A 381 3.21 -14.88 24.38
N LEU A 382 2.03 -15.43 24.66
CA LEU A 382 1.31 -16.25 23.68
C LEU A 382 1.03 -15.49 22.39
N MET A 383 0.62 -14.21 22.48
CA MET A 383 0.39 -13.38 21.29
C MET A 383 1.66 -13.16 20.47
N ARG A 384 2.83 -13.02 21.10
CA ARG A 384 4.13 -12.90 20.40
C ARG A 384 4.54 -14.20 19.70
N ASP A 385 4.34 -15.34 20.37
CA ASP A 385 4.64 -16.65 19.78
C ASP A 385 3.77 -16.90 18.54
N LEU A 386 2.48 -16.58 18.64
CA LEU A 386 1.52 -16.69 17.54
C LEU A 386 1.84 -15.74 16.37
N ILE A 387 2.37 -14.54 16.64
CA ILE A 387 2.87 -13.66 15.57
C ILE A 387 4.02 -14.30 14.82
N THR A 388 5.01 -14.80 15.56
CA THR A 388 6.22 -15.37 14.96
C THR A 388 5.87 -16.58 14.11
N GLU A 389 5.04 -17.46 14.65
CA GLU A 389 4.58 -18.64 13.94
C GLU A 389 3.71 -18.30 12.71
N ALA A 390 2.81 -17.33 12.81
CA ALA A 390 2.02 -16.89 11.66
C ALA A 390 2.87 -16.19 10.60
N ALA A 391 3.87 -15.39 10.99
CA ALA A 391 4.78 -14.74 10.05
C ALA A 391 5.62 -15.74 9.25
N ASP A 392 6.10 -16.81 9.90
CA ASP A 392 6.84 -17.88 9.23
C ASP A 392 6.00 -18.62 8.17
N ILE A 393 4.67 -18.66 8.37
CA ILE A 393 3.72 -19.37 7.51
C ILE A 393 3.20 -18.47 6.38
N PHE A 394 2.72 -17.27 6.71
CA PHE A 394 2.01 -16.39 5.77
C PHE A 394 2.87 -15.23 5.24
N GLY A 395 4.13 -15.12 5.67
CA GLY A 395 5.00 -14.01 5.31
C GLY A 395 4.39 -12.68 5.73
N SER A 396 4.47 -11.65 4.87
CA SER A 396 3.91 -10.31 5.11
C SER A 396 2.39 -10.29 5.39
N LYS A 397 1.64 -11.30 4.92
CA LYS A 397 0.17 -11.34 5.03
C LYS A 397 -0.34 -11.79 6.40
N PHE A 398 0.54 -12.23 7.30
CA PHE A 398 0.17 -12.80 8.61
C PHE A 398 -0.78 -11.90 9.42
N SER A 399 -0.55 -10.58 9.39
CA SER A 399 -1.31 -9.61 10.17
C SER A 399 -2.81 -9.60 9.82
N LYS A 400 -3.18 -9.90 8.56
CA LYS A 400 -4.58 -10.00 8.11
C LYS A 400 -5.35 -11.08 8.89
N PHE A 401 -4.67 -12.16 9.27
CA PHE A 401 -5.30 -13.36 9.81
C PHE A 401 -5.32 -13.36 11.35
N ILE A 402 -4.24 -12.92 12.00
CA ILE A 402 -4.15 -13.02 13.47
C ILE A 402 -4.66 -11.79 14.22
N VAL A 403 -4.53 -10.58 13.65
CA VAL A 403 -4.85 -9.32 14.35
C VAL A 403 -6.34 -9.22 14.73
N PRO A 404 -7.31 -9.60 13.86
CA PRO A 404 -8.72 -9.62 14.26
C PRO A 404 -8.98 -10.52 15.48
N THR A 405 -8.20 -11.59 15.64
CA THR A 405 -8.32 -12.49 16.80
C THR A 405 -7.74 -11.86 18.06
N PHE A 406 -6.65 -11.10 17.93
CA PHE A 406 -6.08 -10.31 19.02
C PHE A 406 -7.01 -9.20 19.50
N GLU A 407 -7.64 -8.47 18.57
CA GLU A 407 -8.66 -7.46 18.90
C GLU A 407 -9.80 -8.08 19.72
N ASN A 408 -10.30 -9.24 19.29
CA ASN A 408 -11.31 -9.99 20.05
C ASN A 408 -10.84 -10.39 21.45
N ALA A 409 -9.57 -10.80 21.62
CA ALA A 409 -9.02 -11.16 22.92
C ALA A 409 -8.98 -9.95 23.87
N ILE A 410 -8.54 -8.78 23.39
CA ILE A 410 -8.54 -7.53 24.15
C ILE A 410 -9.97 -7.12 24.52
N ASP A 411 -10.93 -7.24 23.60
CA ASP A 411 -12.35 -6.96 23.89
C ASP A 411 -12.91 -7.87 24.98
N GLN A 412 -12.52 -9.15 24.99
CA GLN A 412 -12.94 -10.06 26.04
C GLN A 412 -12.29 -9.73 27.39
N ILE A 413 -11.01 -9.35 27.42
CA ILE A 413 -10.35 -8.86 28.64
C ILE A 413 -11.12 -7.66 29.19
N TYR A 414 -11.42 -6.66 28.35
CA TYR A 414 -12.21 -5.50 28.74
C TYR A 414 -13.60 -5.89 29.27
N SER A 415 -14.30 -6.78 28.56
CA SER A 415 -15.62 -7.29 28.94
C SER A 415 -15.60 -7.98 30.30
N ILE A 416 -14.61 -8.85 30.55
CA ILE A 416 -14.41 -9.56 31.82
C ILE A 416 -14.16 -8.55 32.95
N PHE A 417 -13.23 -7.61 32.75
CA PHE A 417 -12.86 -6.62 33.76
C PHE A 417 -14.04 -5.72 34.14
N LYS A 418 -14.85 -5.32 33.14
CA LYS A 418 -16.02 -4.45 33.35
C LYS A 418 -17.24 -5.19 33.92
N LYS A 419 -17.53 -6.40 33.47
CA LYS A 419 -18.73 -7.17 33.89
C LYS A 419 -18.54 -7.72 35.30
N SER A 420 -17.41 -8.39 35.53
CA SER A 420 -17.09 -9.03 36.81
C SER A 420 -16.54 -8.05 37.85
N ASP A 421 -16.38 -6.78 37.48
CA ASP A 421 -15.85 -5.71 38.34
C ASP A 421 -14.51 -6.09 38.99
N ILE A 422 -13.62 -6.71 38.21
CA ILE A 422 -12.36 -7.29 38.72
C ILE A 422 -11.51 -6.25 39.44
N LEU A 423 -11.46 -5.03 38.91
CA LEU A 423 -10.71 -3.91 39.49
C LEU A 423 -11.55 -3.10 40.49
N GLY A 424 -12.75 -3.53 40.87
CA GLY A 424 -13.60 -2.91 41.89
C GLY A 424 -13.97 -1.45 41.60
N LEU A 425 -14.69 -1.20 40.51
CA LEU A 425 -15.24 0.11 40.12
C LEU A 425 -16.65 0.34 40.69
N LYS A 426 -17.45 -0.71 40.91
CA LYS A 426 -18.87 -0.60 41.28
C LYS A 426 -19.12 -0.73 42.79
N ILE A 427 -18.32 -1.52 43.50
CA ILE A 427 -18.52 -1.78 44.93
C ILE A 427 -17.42 -1.06 45.72
N PRO A 428 -17.69 0.11 46.32
CA PRO A 428 -16.80 0.66 47.32
C PRO A 428 -16.82 -0.30 48.53
N LYS A 429 -15.70 -0.97 48.82
CA LYS A 429 -15.56 -1.71 50.08
C LYS A 429 -15.69 -0.69 51.20
N SER A 430 -16.78 -0.75 51.95
CA SER A 430 -17.16 0.17 53.02
C SER A 430 -16.35 -0.01 54.31
N ASN A 431 -15.12 -0.52 54.22
CA ASN A 431 -14.31 -0.77 55.40
C ASN A 431 -13.50 0.47 55.74
N VAL A 432 -13.85 1.07 56.88
CA VAL A 432 -13.28 2.30 57.42
C VAL A 432 -11.86 2.08 58.01
N ASN A 433 -11.42 0.82 58.11
CA ASN A 433 -10.09 0.44 58.59
C ASN A 433 -9.16 0.13 57.43
N PHE A 434 -8.55 1.17 56.87
CA PHE A 434 -7.69 1.05 55.71
C PHE A 434 -6.24 0.70 56.11
N THR A 435 -5.62 -0.28 55.44
CA THR A 435 -4.23 -0.70 55.67
C THR A 435 -3.30 -0.25 54.53
N LEU A 436 -1.98 -0.22 54.77
CA LEU A 436 -0.97 0.07 53.74
C LEU A 436 -1.09 -0.86 52.52
N ASP A 437 -1.45 -2.12 52.76
CA ASP A 437 -1.67 -3.11 51.71
C ASP A 437 -2.82 -2.72 50.77
N GLU A 438 -3.84 -2.02 51.28
CA GLU A 438 -4.96 -1.55 50.46
C GLU A 438 -4.56 -0.36 49.57
N VAL A 439 -3.65 0.51 50.03
CA VAL A 439 -3.09 1.60 49.19
C VAL A 439 -2.31 1.01 48.02
N ASN A 440 -1.41 0.06 48.31
CA ASN A 440 -0.64 -0.64 47.28
C ASN A 440 -1.55 -1.36 46.29
N ASP A 441 -2.63 -1.98 46.77
CA ASP A 441 -3.61 -2.66 45.92
C ASP A 441 -4.29 -1.71 44.91
N LYS A 442 -4.59 -0.46 45.30
CA LYS A 442 -5.13 0.56 44.37
C LYS A 442 -4.12 0.95 43.30
N LEU A 443 -2.84 1.08 43.66
CA LEU A 443 -1.77 1.40 42.72
C LEU A 443 -1.52 0.25 41.74
N ILE A 444 -1.58 -1.01 42.22
CA ILE A 444 -1.50 -2.19 41.36
C ILE A 444 -2.66 -2.24 40.35
N CYS A 445 -3.87 -1.80 40.72
CA CYS A 445 -4.97 -1.67 39.76
C CYS A 445 -4.65 -0.68 38.63
N MET A 446 -3.97 0.44 38.94
CA MET A 446 -3.50 1.40 37.93
C MET A 446 -2.41 0.76 37.04
N CYS A 447 -1.42 0.08 37.63
CA CYS A 447 -0.41 -0.65 36.86
C CYS A 447 -1.04 -1.70 35.94
N THR A 448 -2.10 -2.38 36.38
CA THR A 448 -2.77 -3.42 35.57
C THR A 448 -3.37 -2.85 34.28
N VAL A 449 -4.05 -1.70 34.34
CA VAL A 449 -4.60 -1.07 33.11
C VAL A 449 -3.51 -0.47 32.24
N GLY A 450 -2.44 0.05 32.83
CA GLY A 450 -1.27 0.52 32.10
C GLY A 450 -0.51 -0.61 31.41
N TYR A 451 -0.42 -1.79 32.04
CA TYR A 451 0.16 -2.98 31.43
C TYR A 451 -0.59 -3.38 30.17
N ILE A 452 -1.93 -3.38 30.18
CA ILE A 452 -2.72 -3.73 28.98
C ILE A 452 -2.47 -2.72 27.85
N LEU A 453 -2.32 -1.43 28.16
CA LEU A 453 -1.98 -0.41 27.17
C LEU A 453 -0.60 -0.63 26.58
N ASN A 454 0.42 -0.80 27.43
CA ASN A 454 1.78 -1.12 27.01
C ASN A 454 1.85 -2.42 26.20
N MET A 455 1.08 -3.43 26.58
CA MET A 455 0.97 -4.68 25.84
C MET A 455 0.43 -4.44 24.42
N ILE A 456 -0.61 -3.62 24.25
CA ILE A 456 -1.14 -3.29 22.91
C ILE A 456 -0.08 -2.55 22.08
N ASP A 457 0.62 -1.58 22.69
CA ASP A 457 1.65 -0.78 22.01
C ASP A 457 2.87 -1.63 21.61
N ASP A 458 3.37 -2.45 22.54
CA ASP A 458 4.47 -3.39 22.31
C ASP A 458 4.10 -4.42 21.23
N MET A 459 2.86 -4.91 21.22
CA MET A 459 2.35 -5.84 20.20
C MET A 459 2.25 -5.18 18.83
N ASN A 460 1.75 -3.94 18.74
CA ASN A 460 1.70 -3.21 17.48
C ASN A 460 3.10 -2.92 16.93
N SER A 461 4.05 -2.53 17.79
CA SER A 461 5.46 -2.37 17.40
C SER A 461 6.04 -3.69 16.89
N PHE A 462 5.81 -4.80 17.61
CA PHE A 462 6.32 -6.10 17.21
C PHE A 462 5.72 -6.59 15.88
N ILE A 463 4.43 -6.35 15.64
CA ILE A 463 3.80 -6.61 14.34
C ILE A 463 4.50 -5.83 13.22
N HIS A 464 4.79 -4.54 13.44
CA HIS A 464 5.51 -3.73 12.46
C HIS A 464 6.92 -4.25 12.19
N ASP A 465 7.67 -4.62 13.23
CA ASP A 465 9.04 -5.13 13.11
C ASP A 465 9.08 -6.45 12.33
N VAL A 466 8.18 -7.38 12.65
CA VAL A 466 8.06 -8.68 11.97
C VAL A 466 7.57 -8.50 10.54
N TYR A 467 6.63 -7.58 10.29
CA TYR A 467 6.15 -7.26 8.95
C TYR A 467 7.27 -6.69 8.08
N ASN A 468 8.03 -5.72 8.59
CA ASN A 468 9.13 -5.10 7.85
C ASN A 468 10.25 -6.11 7.54
N SER A 469 10.50 -7.06 8.44
CA SER A 469 11.48 -8.13 8.22
C SER A 469 11.06 -9.11 7.12
N ASN A 470 9.75 -9.28 6.91
CA ASN A 470 9.17 -10.19 5.92
C ASN A 470 8.54 -9.47 4.72
N LYS A 471 8.85 -8.18 4.53
CA LYS A 471 8.19 -7.36 3.53
C LYS A 471 8.60 -7.75 2.12
N ASP A 472 7.63 -8.20 1.33
CA ASP A 472 7.81 -8.32 -0.12
C ASP A 472 7.89 -6.92 -0.75
N ALA A 473 8.87 -6.71 -1.63
CA ALA A 473 9.09 -5.43 -2.32
C ALA A 473 7.86 -4.95 -3.12
N ASN A 474 6.92 -5.86 -3.42
CA ASN A 474 5.72 -5.63 -4.20
C ASN A 474 4.43 -5.45 -3.36
N ASP A 475 4.49 -5.51 -2.03
CA ASP A 475 3.33 -5.24 -1.17
C ASP A 475 3.40 -3.84 -0.55
N PRO A 476 2.64 -2.85 -1.10
CA PRO A 476 2.64 -1.49 -0.59
C PRO A 476 1.80 -1.30 0.66
N LYS A 477 1.10 -2.34 1.16
CA LYS A 477 0.15 -2.19 2.28
C LYS A 477 0.86 -2.16 3.63
N GLU A 478 0.31 -1.38 4.56
CA GLU A 478 0.74 -1.43 5.96
C GLU A 478 0.14 -2.66 6.66
N PRO A 479 0.81 -3.19 7.70
CA PRO A 479 0.26 -4.30 8.46
C PRO A 479 -1.02 -3.90 9.20
N TYR A 480 -1.89 -4.86 9.44
CA TYR A 480 -3.00 -4.66 10.36
C TYR A 480 -2.45 -4.48 11.78
N VAL A 481 -3.01 -3.54 12.54
CA VAL A 481 -2.64 -3.23 13.92
C VAL A 481 -3.86 -3.33 14.82
N ILE A 482 -3.64 -3.60 16.10
CA ILE A 482 -4.68 -3.72 17.13
C ILE A 482 -5.24 -2.32 17.43
N ARG A 483 -6.53 -2.10 17.18
CA ARG A 483 -7.19 -0.79 17.32
C ARG A 483 -7.86 -0.57 18.67
N ASN A 484 -7.99 -1.62 19.49
CA ASN A 484 -8.68 -1.58 20.78
C ASN A 484 -7.99 -0.72 21.85
N ARG A 485 -6.86 -0.08 21.54
CA ARG A 485 -6.16 0.87 22.42
C ARG A 485 -7.10 1.95 22.97
N GLN A 486 -7.88 2.61 22.11
CA GLN A 486 -8.81 3.68 22.52
C GLN A 486 -9.90 3.20 23.48
N LEU A 487 -10.34 1.95 23.34
CA LEU A 487 -11.31 1.34 24.26
C LEU A 487 -10.68 1.17 25.64
N MET A 488 -9.45 0.66 25.67
CA MET A 488 -8.69 0.48 26.91
C MET A 488 -8.27 1.80 27.55
N GLU A 489 -7.98 2.84 26.77
CA GLU A 489 -7.72 4.18 27.30
C GLU A 489 -8.90 4.70 28.11
N LYS A 490 -10.11 4.65 27.53
CA LYS A 490 -11.35 5.07 28.21
C LYS A 490 -11.60 4.29 29.50
N TYR A 491 -11.22 3.00 29.53
CA TYR A 491 -11.33 2.19 30.73
C TYR A 491 -10.26 2.56 31.76
N SER A 492 -9.01 2.76 31.32
CA SER A 492 -7.89 3.18 32.16
C SER A 492 -8.20 4.49 32.88
N ARG A 493 -8.70 5.52 32.19
CA ARG A 493 -9.08 6.80 32.83
C ARG A 493 -10.08 6.59 33.97
N LYS A 494 -11.10 5.75 33.75
CA LYS A 494 -12.13 5.44 34.77
C LYS A 494 -11.53 4.72 35.97
N VAL A 495 -10.62 3.78 35.73
CA VAL A 495 -9.92 3.06 36.79
C VAL A 495 -9.05 4.02 37.59
N VAL A 496 -8.16 4.78 36.95
CA VAL A 496 -7.28 5.72 37.63
C VAL A 496 -8.08 6.73 38.44
N GLN A 497 -9.10 7.37 37.87
CA GLN A 497 -9.98 8.32 38.57
C GLN A 497 -10.69 7.67 39.78
N SER A 498 -11.21 6.46 39.61
CA SER A 498 -11.84 5.73 40.72
C SER A 498 -10.85 5.40 41.83
N LYS A 499 -9.61 5.02 41.48
CA LYS A 499 -8.58 4.66 42.46
C LYS A 499 -8.00 5.88 43.16
N VAL A 500 -7.82 7.01 42.47
CA VAL A 500 -7.54 8.32 43.09
C VAL A 500 -8.64 8.68 44.10
N GLY A 501 -9.91 8.51 43.73
CA GLY A 501 -11.03 8.75 44.64
C GLY A 501 -11.07 7.80 45.84
N ASP A 502 -10.62 6.55 45.68
CA ASP A 502 -10.49 5.62 46.81
C ASP A 502 -9.31 5.99 47.72
N LEU A 503 -8.19 6.44 47.14
CA LEU A 503 -7.03 6.90 47.90
C LEU A 503 -7.32 8.19 48.66
N SER A 504 -8.12 9.11 48.12
CA SER A 504 -8.52 10.32 48.83
C SER A 504 -9.46 10.05 50.01
N LYS A 505 -10.35 9.06 49.88
CA LYS A 505 -11.23 8.60 50.98
C LYS A 505 -10.46 8.14 52.22
N PHE A 506 -9.24 7.62 52.05
CA PHE A 506 -8.34 7.28 53.17
C PHE A 506 -8.10 8.45 54.11
N LEU A 507 -8.00 9.67 53.56
CA LEU A 507 -7.75 10.90 54.31
C LEU A 507 -9.07 11.60 54.66
N ILE A 508 -10.02 11.60 53.73
CA ILE A 508 -11.28 12.34 53.84
C ILE A 508 -12.19 11.77 54.94
N TYR A 509 -12.34 10.45 55.05
CA TYR A 509 -13.30 9.88 56.00
C TYR A 509 -12.90 10.12 57.47
N PRO A 510 -11.65 9.82 57.90
CA PRO A 510 -11.24 10.12 59.27
C PRO A 510 -11.29 11.62 59.58
N MET A 511 -10.89 12.47 58.63
CA MET A 511 -10.98 13.93 58.76
C MET A 511 -12.44 14.37 58.97
N THR A 512 -13.36 13.91 58.13
CA THR A 512 -14.77 14.30 58.17
C THR A 512 -15.45 13.84 59.46
N ASP A 513 -15.20 12.61 59.91
CA ASP A 513 -15.77 12.06 61.14
C ASP A 513 -15.34 12.88 62.36
N GLU A 514 -14.04 13.18 62.48
CA GLU A 514 -13.49 13.99 63.58
C GLU A 514 -13.95 15.46 63.51
N MET A 515 -14.03 16.07 62.32
CA MET A 515 -14.57 17.42 62.14
C MET A 515 -16.04 17.52 62.59
N ASN A 516 -16.84 16.48 62.33
CA ASN A 516 -18.23 16.44 62.77
C ASN A 516 -18.33 16.29 64.30
N LYS A 517 -17.51 15.45 64.92
CA LYS A 517 -17.40 15.35 66.39
C LYS A 517 -17.02 16.69 67.00
N LEU A 518 -15.98 17.35 66.48
CA LEU A 518 -15.55 18.68 66.91
C LEU A 518 -16.69 19.71 66.86
N LYS A 519 -17.45 19.71 65.76
CA LYS A 519 -18.62 20.60 65.60
C LYS A 519 -19.72 20.35 66.63
N THR A 520 -19.95 19.10 67.01
CA THR A 520 -20.93 18.76 68.05
C THR A 520 -20.45 19.12 69.46
N GLU A 521 -19.16 18.92 69.76
CA GLU A 521 -18.57 19.17 71.07
C GLU A 521 -18.41 20.68 71.34
N MET A 522 -17.92 21.44 70.37
CA MET A 522 -17.71 22.90 70.51
C MET A 522 -18.94 23.74 70.12
N GLY A 523 -19.96 23.11 69.52
CA GLY A 523 -21.25 23.75 69.21
C GLY A 523 -22.21 23.83 70.41
N THR A 524 -21.98 23.01 71.44
CA THR A 524 -22.83 22.92 72.66
C THR A 524 -22.21 23.62 73.88
N ALA A 525 -20.97 24.09 73.79
CA ALA A 525 -20.29 24.81 74.86
C ALA A 525 -20.80 26.26 74.97
N ASP A 526 -21.77 26.46 75.85
CA ASP A 526 -22.25 27.78 76.25
C ASP A 526 -21.12 28.60 76.91
N SER A 527 -20.53 29.51 76.12
CA SER A 527 -20.11 30.89 76.45
C SER A 527 -19.68 31.24 77.89
N LYS A 528 -18.92 30.40 78.62
CA LYS A 528 -18.36 30.77 79.93
C LYS A 528 -16.98 30.15 80.22
N VAL A 529 -15.98 30.44 79.39
CA VAL A 529 -14.58 30.48 79.88
C VAL A 529 -13.86 31.64 79.20
N SER A 530 -13.75 32.74 79.93
CA SER A 530 -12.98 33.94 79.61
C SER A 530 -11.50 33.72 79.95
N LEU A 531 -10.79 32.96 79.12
CA LEU A 531 -9.33 32.99 79.10
C LEU A 531 -8.85 33.23 77.66
N PRO A 532 -7.89 34.16 77.46
CA PRO A 532 -7.30 34.35 76.15
C PRO A 532 -6.43 33.13 75.82
N THR A 533 -6.92 32.26 74.93
CA THR A 533 -6.15 31.15 74.38
C THR A 533 -5.09 31.71 73.43
N PHE A 534 -3.88 31.95 73.95
CA PHE A 534 -2.77 32.59 73.22
C PHE A 534 -2.08 31.71 72.16
N SER A 535 -2.52 30.47 71.96
CA SER A 535 -2.13 29.66 70.79
C SER A 535 -3.07 28.47 70.68
N ILE A 536 -3.88 28.43 69.63
CA ILE A 536 -4.65 27.24 69.29
C ILE A 536 -3.80 26.42 68.33
N THR A 537 -3.44 25.20 68.73
CA THR A 537 -2.69 24.27 67.90
C THR A 537 -3.61 23.59 66.89
N PRO A 538 -3.09 23.15 65.73
CA PRO A 538 -3.86 22.35 64.79
C PRO A 538 -4.42 21.09 65.47
N HIS A 539 -5.65 20.72 65.11
CA HIS A 539 -6.32 19.56 65.69
C HIS A 539 -5.66 18.24 65.23
N ASN A 540 -5.78 17.18 66.02
CA ASN A 540 -5.19 15.88 65.70
C ASN A 540 -5.64 15.30 64.35
N TYR A 541 -6.85 15.64 63.89
CA TYR A 541 -7.35 15.13 62.61
C TYR A 541 -6.56 15.74 61.44
N ILE A 542 -6.21 17.03 61.50
CA ILE A 542 -5.53 17.71 60.39
C ILE A 542 -4.04 17.36 60.36
N THR A 543 -3.42 17.16 61.53
CA THR A 543 -2.04 16.65 61.61
C THR A 543 -1.97 15.21 61.10
N THR A 544 -2.99 14.38 61.36
CA THR A 544 -3.13 13.03 60.78
C THR A 544 -3.28 13.09 59.26
N VAL A 545 -4.04 14.04 58.74
CA VAL A 545 -4.13 14.28 57.29
C VAL A 545 -2.77 14.65 56.70
N GLY A 546 -2.00 15.54 57.34
CA GLY A 546 -0.65 15.89 56.91
C GLY A 546 0.30 14.68 56.86
N HIS A 547 0.32 13.86 57.91
CA HIS A 547 1.08 12.60 57.91
C HIS A 547 0.59 11.60 56.85
N GLY A 548 -0.73 11.53 56.65
CA GLY A 548 -1.35 10.68 55.64
C GLY A 548 -0.97 11.09 54.22
N LEU A 549 -0.92 12.39 53.92
CA LEU A 549 -0.45 12.91 52.64
C LEU A 549 1.02 12.55 52.40
N LEU A 550 1.89 12.72 53.39
CA LEU A 550 3.29 12.33 53.30
C LEU A 550 3.45 10.81 53.04
N SER A 551 2.63 9.99 53.69
CA SER A 551 2.59 8.54 53.46
C SER A 551 2.15 8.21 52.02
N GLN A 552 1.12 8.88 51.50
CA GLN A 552 0.67 8.71 50.12
C GLN A 552 1.76 9.13 49.12
N VAL A 553 2.47 10.23 49.37
CA VAL A 553 3.62 10.65 48.54
C VAL A 553 4.64 9.53 48.44
N ASN A 554 5.06 8.96 49.57
CA ASN A 554 6.07 7.90 49.59
C ASN A 554 5.61 6.64 48.85
N ASN A 555 4.33 6.25 49.02
CA ASN A 555 3.78 5.07 48.35
C ASN A 555 3.63 5.27 46.84
N ILE A 556 3.17 6.43 46.40
CA ILE A 556 3.01 6.75 44.98
C ILE A 556 4.39 6.90 44.32
N ALA A 557 5.33 7.59 44.97
CA ALA A 557 6.69 7.78 44.48
C ALA A 557 7.42 6.45 44.27
N ALA A 558 7.10 5.41 45.05
CA ALA A 558 7.66 4.07 44.84
C ALA A 558 7.33 3.47 43.46
N TYR A 559 6.25 3.92 42.81
CA TYR A 559 5.83 3.49 41.48
C TYR A 559 6.25 4.43 40.35
N ASN A 560 6.97 5.53 40.65
CA ASN A 560 7.36 6.50 39.63
C ASN A 560 8.31 5.91 38.55
N ASN A 561 9.01 4.82 38.86
CA ASN A 561 9.85 4.11 37.89
C ASN A 561 9.11 2.97 37.15
N ASP A 562 7.87 2.66 37.51
CA ASP A 562 7.08 1.62 36.85
C ASP A 562 6.46 2.17 35.56
N ARG A 563 6.90 1.61 34.41
CA ARG A 563 6.38 1.97 33.08
C ARG A 563 4.86 1.82 33.01
N ASN A 564 4.27 0.82 33.65
CA ASN A 564 2.83 0.57 33.59
C ASN A 564 2.07 1.62 34.39
N PHE A 565 2.58 2.02 35.55
CA PHE A 565 2.00 3.11 36.33
C PHE A 565 2.00 4.42 35.53
N LYS A 566 3.15 4.77 34.93
CA LYS A 566 3.31 5.98 34.11
C LYS A 566 2.32 6.02 32.94
N THR A 567 2.24 4.96 32.14
CA THR A 567 1.29 4.88 31.01
C THR A 567 -0.16 5.05 31.47
N ALA A 568 -0.54 4.44 32.60
CA ALA A 568 -1.91 4.58 33.12
C ALA A 568 -2.23 6.02 33.52
N VAL A 569 -1.28 6.70 34.18
CA VAL A 569 -1.42 8.10 34.61
C VAL A 569 -1.43 9.04 33.41
N GLU A 570 -0.51 8.89 32.45
CA GLU A 570 -0.46 9.67 31.20
C GLU A 570 -1.82 9.68 30.49
N VAL A 571 -2.41 8.50 30.32
CA VAL A 571 -3.73 8.35 29.69
C VAL A 571 -4.85 9.02 30.50
N ALA A 572 -4.73 9.05 31.83
CA ALA A 572 -5.70 9.67 32.72
C ALA A 572 -5.56 11.20 32.80
N SER A 573 -4.34 11.72 32.79
CA SER A 573 -4.03 13.15 32.83
C SER A 573 -4.25 13.84 31.48
N GLY A 574 -4.12 13.10 30.37
CA GLY A 574 -4.25 13.69 29.03
C GLY A 574 -3.24 14.81 28.82
N ASP A 575 -3.72 16.00 28.42
CA ASP A 575 -2.87 17.15 28.09
C ASP A 575 -2.14 17.76 29.29
N GLU A 576 -2.53 17.41 30.53
CA GLU A 576 -1.88 17.88 31.77
C GLU A 576 -0.69 17.00 32.21
N TYR A 577 -0.28 16.04 31.39
CA TYR A 577 0.79 15.11 31.72
C TYR A 577 2.18 15.76 31.68
N ASN A 578 2.98 15.46 32.70
CA ASN A 578 4.42 15.69 32.71
C ASN A 578 5.11 14.41 33.20
N GLU A 579 5.99 13.84 32.37
CA GLU A 579 6.63 12.54 32.63
C GLU A 579 7.47 12.53 33.92
N ASP A 580 8.07 13.67 34.25
CA ASP A 580 8.90 13.86 35.44
C ASP A 580 8.07 14.08 36.73
N GLU A 581 6.76 14.30 36.61
CA GLU A 581 5.85 14.65 37.70
C GLU A 581 4.61 13.72 37.76
N CYS A 582 4.75 12.48 37.30
CA CYS A 582 3.66 11.49 37.25
C CYS A 582 3.05 11.20 38.64
N ASP A 583 3.90 11.01 39.65
CA ASP A 583 3.50 10.83 41.04
C ASP A 583 2.81 12.08 41.62
N LEU A 584 3.35 13.25 41.30
CA LEU A 584 2.81 14.53 41.72
C LEU A 584 1.42 14.79 41.13
N TRP A 585 1.13 14.36 39.90
CA TRP A 585 -0.21 14.48 39.31
C TRP A 585 -1.24 13.67 40.11
N VAL A 586 -0.94 12.42 40.44
CA VAL A 586 -1.83 11.56 41.25
C VAL A 586 -2.04 12.19 42.63
N LEU A 587 -0.98 12.71 43.24
CA LEU A 587 -1.05 13.40 44.51
C LEU A 587 -1.90 14.68 44.43
N LYS A 588 -1.71 15.52 43.41
CA LYS A 588 -2.52 16.72 43.14
C LYS A 588 -4.01 16.35 43.05
N ALA A 589 -4.35 15.29 42.32
CA ALA A 589 -5.72 14.83 42.17
C ALA A 589 -6.35 14.34 43.49
N ILE A 590 -5.58 13.64 44.34
CA ILE A 590 -6.00 13.25 45.69
C ILE A 590 -6.25 14.49 46.56
N VAL A 591 -5.32 15.45 46.52
CA VAL A 591 -5.36 16.66 47.34
C VAL A 591 -6.51 17.59 46.95
N ILE A 592 -6.84 17.71 45.67
CA ILE A 592 -8.02 18.48 45.21
C ILE A 592 -9.29 17.96 45.90
N LEU A 593 -9.51 16.64 45.89
CA LEU A 593 -10.67 16.02 46.54
C LEU A 593 -10.68 16.23 48.06
N LEU A 594 -9.50 16.16 48.69
CA LEU A 594 -9.33 16.42 50.12
C LEU A 594 -9.68 17.87 50.47
N MET A 595 -9.16 18.84 49.73
CA MET A 595 -9.42 20.27 49.94
C MET A 595 -10.90 20.60 49.75
N GLU A 596 -11.53 20.07 48.69
CA GLU A 596 -12.97 20.23 48.46
C GLU A 596 -13.78 19.67 49.63
N SER A 597 -13.43 18.47 50.11
CA SER A 597 -14.09 17.87 51.25
C SER A 597 -13.89 18.69 52.53
N PHE A 598 -12.68 19.20 52.79
CA PHE A 598 -12.41 20.07 53.93
C PHE A 598 -13.26 21.34 53.87
N CYS A 599 -13.27 22.04 52.73
CA CYS A 599 -14.06 23.26 52.56
C CYS A 599 -15.57 23.02 52.75
N ASN A 600 -16.08 21.93 52.17
CA ASN A 600 -17.48 21.52 52.31
C ASN A 600 -17.82 21.18 53.76
N ASN A 601 -16.92 20.48 54.46
CA ASN A 601 -17.11 20.13 55.87
C ASN A 601 -17.02 21.33 56.78
N VAL A 602 -16.19 22.34 56.53
CA VAL A 602 -16.20 23.60 57.30
C VAL A 602 -17.54 24.31 57.09
N GLY A 603 -17.98 24.43 55.84
CA GLY A 603 -19.24 25.08 55.46
C GLY A 603 -19.15 26.61 55.55
N ASP A 604 -20.27 27.27 55.88
CA ASP A 604 -20.34 28.73 55.97
C ASP A 604 -19.67 29.25 57.27
N PRO A 605 -18.53 29.97 57.19
CA PRO A 605 -17.80 30.45 58.37
C PRO A 605 -18.61 31.39 59.26
N VAL A 606 -19.60 32.11 58.70
CA VAL A 606 -20.41 33.08 59.46
C VAL A 606 -21.23 32.39 60.56
N LYS A 607 -21.66 31.15 60.31
CA LYS A 607 -22.50 30.34 61.21
C LYS A 607 -21.72 29.64 62.32
N LEU A 608 -20.39 29.73 62.33
CA LEU A 608 -19.53 29.05 63.30
C LEU A 608 -19.37 29.87 64.60
N SER A 609 -19.24 29.17 65.73
CA SER A 609 -18.89 29.77 67.02
C SER A 609 -17.44 30.29 67.00
N LEU A 610 -17.12 31.27 67.85
CA LEU A 610 -15.76 31.85 67.92
C LEU A 610 -14.68 30.78 68.22
N PRO A 611 -14.88 29.81 69.14
CA PRO A 611 -13.92 28.74 69.36
C PRO A 611 -13.68 27.87 68.12
N LEU A 612 -14.74 27.44 67.43
CA LEU A 612 -14.65 26.65 66.20
C LEU A 612 -13.95 27.40 65.09
N LEU A 613 -14.25 28.70 64.96
CA LEU A 613 -13.68 29.53 63.93
C LEU A 613 -12.18 29.76 64.14
N ARG A 614 -11.73 29.91 65.39
CA ARG A 614 -10.29 29.94 65.71
C ARG A 614 -9.61 28.58 65.51
N GLN A 615 -10.29 27.46 65.81
CA GLN A 615 -9.75 26.12 65.56
C GLN A 615 -9.57 25.85 64.07
N PHE A 616 -10.61 26.08 63.24
CA PHE A 616 -10.49 25.90 61.80
C PHE A 616 -9.51 26.88 61.15
N ASN A 617 -9.25 28.05 61.75
CA ASN A 617 -8.18 28.94 61.31
C ASN A 617 -6.79 28.29 61.52
N ALA A 618 -6.55 27.68 62.68
CA ALA A 618 -5.30 26.95 62.91
C ALA A 618 -5.18 25.73 62.00
N ASP A 619 -6.29 25.01 61.77
CA ASP A 619 -6.30 23.81 60.93
C ASP A 619 -6.07 24.14 59.45
N VAL A 620 -6.69 25.20 58.92
CA VAL A 620 -6.50 25.61 57.51
C VAL A 620 -5.09 26.14 57.26
N VAL A 621 -4.50 26.88 58.21
CA VAL A 621 -3.10 27.33 58.11
C VAL A 621 -2.15 26.14 58.07
N PHE A 622 -2.33 25.15 58.95
CA PHE A 622 -1.52 23.94 58.94
C PHE A 622 -1.67 23.16 57.62
N LEU A 623 -2.90 23.06 57.08
CA LEU A 623 -3.11 22.40 55.79
C LEU A 623 -2.38 23.14 54.66
N LEU A 624 -2.43 24.48 54.64
CA LEU A 624 -1.71 25.29 53.65
C LEU A 624 -0.19 25.08 53.73
N GLU A 625 0.38 25.08 54.94
CA GLU A 625 1.81 24.80 55.16
C GLU A 625 2.18 23.39 54.68
N ALA A 626 1.36 22.39 55.01
CA ALA A 626 1.59 21.01 54.55
C ALA A 626 1.52 20.87 53.02
N LEU A 627 0.67 21.66 52.34
CA LEU A 627 0.63 21.68 50.87
C LEU A 627 1.88 22.31 50.28
N GLU A 628 2.35 23.41 50.87
CA GLU A 628 3.58 24.08 50.46
C GLU A 628 4.81 23.15 50.59
N ASP A 629 4.92 22.44 51.72
CA ASP A 629 5.98 21.46 51.96
C ASP A 629 5.97 20.31 50.94
N LEU A 630 4.78 19.91 50.47
CA LEU A 630 4.60 18.89 49.44
C LEU A 630 4.70 19.44 48.01
N ARG A 631 5.01 20.72 47.84
CA ARG A 631 5.07 21.44 46.54
C ARG A 631 3.74 21.42 45.78
N LEU A 632 2.64 21.42 46.51
CA LEU A 632 1.28 21.46 45.99
C LEU A 632 0.71 22.86 46.11
N GLN A 633 -0.10 23.26 45.14
CA GLN A 633 -0.76 24.56 45.17
C GLN A 633 -2.14 24.43 45.85
N PRO A 634 -2.50 25.36 46.75
CA PRO A 634 -3.83 25.37 47.34
C PRO A 634 -4.89 25.76 46.30
N SER A 635 -6.09 25.20 46.44
CA SER A 635 -7.22 25.61 45.61
C SER A 635 -7.71 27.01 45.97
N ASP A 636 -8.24 27.75 45.00
CA ASP A 636 -8.85 29.06 45.20
C ASP A 636 -9.92 29.04 46.30
N ASN A 637 -10.69 27.95 46.37
CA ASN A 637 -11.72 27.75 47.38
C ASN A 637 -11.13 27.68 48.79
N LEU A 638 -10.03 26.95 48.97
CA LEU A 638 -9.34 26.83 50.26
C LEU A 638 -8.74 28.16 50.69
N THR A 639 -8.09 28.87 49.77
CA THR A 639 -7.50 30.20 50.05
C THR A 639 -8.57 31.22 50.43
N SER A 640 -9.67 31.29 49.67
CA SER A 640 -10.83 32.15 49.97
C SER A 640 -11.47 31.79 51.31
N LEU A 641 -11.55 30.50 51.66
CA LEU A 641 -12.05 30.06 52.96
C LEU A 641 -11.13 30.52 54.10
N ALA A 642 -9.82 30.34 53.94
CA ALA A 642 -8.81 30.77 54.93
C ALA A 642 -8.90 32.28 55.19
N ASP A 643 -8.99 33.10 54.13
CA ASP A 643 -9.13 34.55 54.26
C ASP A 643 -10.42 34.94 55.01
N LYS A 644 -11.55 34.30 54.68
CA LYS A 644 -12.84 34.56 55.35
C LYS A 644 -12.82 34.17 56.81
N ILE A 645 -12.23 33.01 57.14
CA ILE A 645 -12.09 32.55 58.52
C ILE A 645 -11.21 33.53 59.30
N ASN A 646 -10.05 33.91 58.77
CA ASN A 646 -9.13 34.84 59.44
C ASN A 646 -9.79 36.21 59.71
N GLN A 647 -10.47 36.78 58.71
CA GLN A 647 -11.18 38.05 58.88
C GLN A 647 -12.27 38.00 59.96
N LEU A 648 -13.00 36.88 60.07
CA LEU A 648 -14.04 36.70 61.08
C LEU A 648 -13.46 36.39 62.47
N ALA A 649 -12.29 35.75 62.54
CA ALA A 649 -11.60 35.39 63.78
C ALA A 649 -11.05 36.61 64.51
N VAL A 650 -10.65 37.63 63.74
CA VAL A 650 -10.12 38.91 64.23
C VAL A 650 -11.27 39.88 64.59
N LYS A 651 -12.42 39.79 63.91
CA LYS A 651 -13.58 40.68 64.12
C LYS A 651 -14.50 40.28 65.27
N LYS A 652 -14.68 38.97 65.53
CA LYS A 652 -15.45 38.43 66.67
C LYS A 652 -14.55 38.28 67.90
#